data_AF-A0AAU7BPX8-F1
#
_entry.id   AF-A0AAU7BPX8-F1
#
_cell.length_a   1.000
_cell.length_b   1.000
_cell.length_c   1.000
_cell.angle_alpha   90.00
_cell.angle_beta   90.00
_cell.angle_gamma   90.00
#
_symmetry.space_group_name_H-M   'P 1'
#
loop_
_entity.id
_entity.type
_entity.pdbx_description
1 polymer ?
#
loop_
_entity_poly.entity_id
_entity_poly.type
_entity_poly.pdbx_seq_one_letter_code
_entity_poly.pdbx_strand_id
1 'polypeptide(L)'
;MKTKFNYTLLLAFFALLTFSSCQDEVIEITGPSENQVIAPQSTLANLMMSTSSNDGTTDDIMDSANCLSVNLPVTIIVNGITITITTEEDLDFIRDVFEEFSDDDDTLEFIFPITIVLNDHTEVVIENMDQLENFIDRCENEEVIECVDFVYPISFSIYNTDFQVIETVVIENDRKLYQFMERIENAEQAILASLNFPVKMVYANGETVEVHNNQELERVINEAEDMCDQEDDCDIDEVDEYLMECYWKIFRYNGDDHLRPYHLAFLENGQLKVINPDGSTSIYGTWNTRETDDGIVLKITELNAFNENLSGEWLIEECDDDRFKLVRESDIAGTSDTTMVLKQRCEDEPDCSAQEIKRYLKDCSWYAGTNLNSSGALGKFNFAEDGTLTMEDSNPASGAITGTWEVALTDYAIKLILDLPAPYDNFSGYWKVYECDDNRIKVIRENHYIVFEKECYNPFDCFENRDVVICEDGVEFDGIATFNLNEVYDECSNDDVEVTFHLSESEAHNNDNALPSEYTNTNNQQPLWVRVTLAGTTRYEVFFAVLYVEDCSDDCTEEMIDSYLVEANCHWVPVAINSSNDFNGYDFYFNANQDLVIKDSNGNETVGTWSTNAGTGTGVVISISQIAAPFEPFNKDWVVVECGAERMILVNDNVELIIERECL
;
A
#
# COMPACT_ATOMS: atom_id res chain seq x y z
N MET A 1 -111.04 -25.19 10.36
CA MET A 1 -109.81 -26.00 10.37
C MET A 1 -108.75 -25.24 11.16
N LYS A 2 -108.44 -25.70 12.37
CA LYS A 2 -107.35 -25.13 13.19
C LYS A 2 -106.10 -25.97 12.91
N THR A 3 -105.12 -25.38 12.26
CA THR A 3 -103.83 -26.01 11.94
C THR A 3 -103.02 -26.18 13.22
N LYS A 4 -102.77 -27.43 13.61
CA LYS A 4 -101.84 -27.79 14.68
C LYS A 4 -100.43 -27.58 14.14
N PHE A 5 -99.78 -26.49 14.56
CA PHE A 5 -98.39 -26.22 14.26
C PHE A 5 -97.51 -27.23 15.02
N ASN A 6 -96.60 -27.87 14.28
CA ASN A 6 -95.93 -29.12 14.64
C ASN A 6 -94.72 -28.82 15.55
N TYR A 7 -94.94 -28.77 16.87
CA TYR A 7 -93.88 -28.56 17.88
C TYR A 7 -92.74 -29.61 17.83
N THR A 8 -92.96 -30.73 17.14
CA THR A 8 -91.98 -31.80 16.91
C THR A 8 -90.81 -31.36 16.04
N LEU A 9 -91.01 -30.41 15.11
CA LEU A 9 -89.91 -29.93 14.25
C LEU A 9 -88.98 -28.95 15.02
N LEU A 10 -89.55 -28.20 15.96
CA LEU A 10 -88.84 -27.21 16.77
C LEU A 10 -88.03 -27.87 17.88
N LEU A 11 -88.53 -28.97 18.44
CA LEU A 11 -87.80 -29.85 19.37
C LEU A 11 -86.66 -30.62 18.67
N ALA A 12 -86.87 -31.07 17.43
CA ALA A 12 -85.79 -31.68 16.64
C ALA A 12 -84.69 -30.67 16.30
N PHE A 13 -85.06 -29.42 15.98
CA PHE A 13 -84.09 -28.34 15.71
C PHE A 13 -83.29 -27.94 16.96
N PHE A 14 -83.92 -27.90 18.14
CA PHE A 14 -83.22 -27.63 19.40
C PHE A 14 -82.35 -28.80 19.88
N ALA A 15 -82.77 -30.05 19.62
CA ALA A 15 -81.95 -31.24 19.91
C ALA A 15 -80.75 -31.39 18.97
N LEU A 16 -80.81 -30.84 17.76
CA LEU A 16 -79.67 -30.75 16.84
C LEU A 16 -78.66 -29.67 17.26
N LEU A 17 -79.10 -28.63 17.98
CA LEU A 17 -78.24 -27.58 18.53
C LEU A 17 -77.51 -28.00 19.83
N THR A 18 -77.92 -29.10 20.47
CA THR A 18 -77.22 -29.64 21.66
C THR A 18 -76.07 -30.60 21.33
N PHE A 19 -75.76 -30.81 20.04
CA PHE A 19 -74.59 -31.59 19.59
C PHE A 19 -73.42 -30.71 19.13
N SER A 20 -73.41 -29.41 19.47
CA SER A 20 -72.16 -28.64 19.46
C SER A 20 -71.26 -29.17 20.59
N SER A 21 -70.58 -30.26 20.30
CA SER A 21 -69.39 -30.69 21.03
C SER A 21 -68.46 -29.48 21.09
N CYS A 22 -68.17 -28.97 22.28
CA CYS A 22 -66.85 -28.40 22.50
C CYS A 22 -65.93 -29.62 22.41
N GLN A 23 -65.41 -29.88 21.21
CA GLN A 23 -64.20 -30.68 21.15
C GLN A 23 -63.19 -29.82 21.89
N ASP A 24 -62.71 -30.29 23.05
CA ASP A 24 -61.39 -29.86 23.47
C ASP A 24 -60.48 -30.34 22.34
N GLU A 25 -60.16 -29.43 21.42
CA GLU A 25 -59.01 -29.60 20.55
C GLU A 25 -57.83 -29.68 21.51
N VAL A 26 -57.49 -30.90 21.90
CA VAL A 26 -56.11 -31.21 22.26
C VAL A 26 -55.37 -30.93 20.97
N ILE A 27 -54.83 -29.72 20.86
CA ILE A 27 -53.73 -29.46 19.95
C ILE A 27 -52.66 -30.42 20.47
N GLU A 28 -52.56 -31.61 19.87
CA GLU A 28 -51.30 -32.33 19.91
C GLU A 28 -50.33 -31.40 19.21
N ILE A 29 -49.69 -30.55 20.01
CA ILE A 29 -48.44 -29.93 19.62
C ILE A 29 -47.52 -31.14 19.47
N THR A 30 -47.43 -31.67 18.26
CA THR A 30 -46.24 -32.40 17.87
C THR A 30 -45.12 -31.43 18.16
N GLY A 31 -44.38 -31.70 19.24
CA GLY A 31 -43.15 -30.99 19.52
C GLY A 31 -42.32 -30.98 18.24
N PRO A 32 -41.51 -29.94 18.02
CA PRO A 32 -40.60 -29.97 16.88
C PRO A 32 -39.85 -31.30 16.90
N SER A 33 -39.59 -31.91 15.74
CA SER A 33 -38.79 -33.14 15.72
C SER A 33 -37.51 -32.91 16.52
N GLU A 34 -36.98 -33.93 17.19
CA GLU A 34 -35.74 -33.81 17.98
C GLU A 34 -34.59 -33.17 17.17
N ASN A 35 -34.65 -33.26 15.83
CA ASN A 35 -33.70 -32.67 14.90
C ASN A 35 -33.88 -31.15 14.62
N GLN A 36 -34.87 -30.48 15.22
CA GLN A 36 -35.15 -29.04 15.04
C GLN A 36 -35.07 -28.24 16.34
N VAL A 37 -35.10 -28.91 17.49
CA VAL A 37 -34.96 -28.27 18.80
C VAL A 37 -33.48 -28.18 19.16
N ILE A 38 -33.06 -27.01 19.63
CA ILE A 38 -31.76 -26.85 20.29
C ILE A 38 -31.99 -27.13 21.77
N ALA A 39 -31.52 -28.29 22.24
CA ALA A 39 -31.65 -28.68 23.62
C ALA A 39 -30.53 -28.02 24.47
N PRO A 40 -30.81 -27.62 25.73
CA PRO A 40 -29.78 -27.18 26.65
C PRO A 40 -28.67 -28.23 26.80
N GLN A 41 -27.41 -27.80 26.86
CA GLN A 41 -26.23 -28.68 26.98
C GLN A 41 -26.11 -29.73 25.85
N SER A 42 -26.71 -29.46 24.69
CA SER A 42 -26.49 -30.28 23.50
C SER A 42 -25.18 -29.88 22.82
N THR A 43 -24.57 -30.81 22.07
CA THR A 43 -23.37 -30.54 21.28
C THR A 43 -23.53 -29.28 20.44
N LEU A 44 -24.65 -29.15 19.71
CA LEU A 44 -24.92 -27.98 18.89
C LEU A 44 -25.06 -26.69 19.72
N ALA A 45 -25.63 -26.76 20.94
CA ALA A 45 -25.75 -25.56 21.79
C ALA A 45 -24.36 -25.06 22.23
N ASN A 46 -23.47 -25.98 22.61
CA ASN A 46 -22.08 -25.66 22.96
C ASN A 46 -21.34 -25.10 21.75
N LEU A 47 -21.41 -25.76 20.59
CA LEU A 47 -20.78 -25.28 19.35
C LEU A 47 -21.24 -23.86 18.99
N MET A 48 -22.55 -23.58 19.06
CA MET A 48 -23.07 -22.23 18.80
C MET A 48 -22.58 -21.20 19.82
N MET A 49 -22.32 -21.61 21.06
CA MET A 49 -21.77 -20.75 22.11
C MET A 49 -20.29 -20.47 21.84
N SER A 50 -19.48 -21.50 21.54
CA SER A 50 -18.07 -21.38 21.17
C SER A 50 -17.87 -20.53 19.91
N THR A 51 -18.68 -20.74 18.86
CA THR A 51 -18.64 -19.94 17.61
C THR A 51 -19.04 -18.48 17.81
N SER A 52 -19.79 -18.14 18.88
CA SER A 52 -20.19 -16.76 19.17
C SER A 52 -19.49 -16.16 20.39
N SER A 53 -18.45 -16.81 20.88
CA SER A 53 -17.62 -16.29 21.97
C SER A 53 -16.76 -15.14 21.45
N ASN A 54 -16.39 -14.21 22.32
CA ASN A 54 -15.36 -13.23 22.00
C ASN A 54 -14.00 -13.94 22.01
N ASP A 55 -13.31 -14.05 20.88
CA ASP A 55 -12.03 -14.75 20.79
C ASP A 55 -10.92 -14.03 21.54
N GLY A 56 -10.87 -12.69 21.52
CA GLY A 56 -9.84 -11.91 22.20
C GLY A 56 -8.53 -11.78 21.43
N THR A 57 -8.28 -12.59 20.40
CA THR A 57 -6.99 -12.65 19.68
C THR A 57 -6.64 -11.37 18.92
N THR A 58 -7.65 -10.58 18.54
CA THR A 58 -7.48 -9.39 17.69
C THR A 58 -6.48 -8.38 18.27
N ASP A 59 -6.39 -8.25 19.60
CA ASP A 59 -5.55 -7.27 20.26
C ASP A 59 -4.47 -7.84 21.18
N ASP A 60 -4.06 -9.09 20.94
CA ASP A 60 -2.96 -9.76 21.64
C ASP A 60 -1.66 -8.94 21.65
N ILE A 61 -1.45 -8.08 20.66
CA ILE A 61 -0.31 -7.15 20.62
C ILE A 61 -0.29 -6.16 21.81
N MET A 62 -1.45 -5.88 22.40
CA MET A 62 -1.59 -4.94 23.52
C MET A 62 -1.49 -5.63 24.88
N ASP A 63 -2.12 -6.78 25.07
CA ASP A 63 -2.22 -7.43 26.40
C ASP A 63 -1.64 -8.85 26.48
N SER A 64 -1.25 -9.43 25.34
CA SER A 64 -0.71 -10.79 25.23
C SER A 64 -1.67 -11.87 25.77
N ALA A 65 -2.98 -11.73 25.57
CA ALA A 65 -3.99 -12.66 26.07
C ALA A 65 -5.12 -12.94 25.06
N ASN A 66 -5.05 -14.13 24.45
CA ASN A 66 -5.97 -14.65 23.45
C ASN A 66 -7.40 -15.04 23.92
N CYS A 67 -7.89 -14.54 25.05
CA CYS A 67 -9.21 -14.89 25.59
C CYS A 67 -9.96 -13.70 26.21
N LEU A 68 -9.44 -12.50 25.97
CA LEU A 68 -10.07 -11.26 26.34
C LEU A 68 -9.63 -10.21 25.32
N SER A 69 -10.44 -9.19 25.12
CA SER A 69 -10.08 -8.06 24.27
C SER A 69 -10.21 -6.74 25.00
N VAL A 70 -9.41 -5.76 24.63
CA VAL A 70 -9.47 -4.39 25.14
C VAL A 70 -10.49 -3.60 24.33
N ASN A 71 -11.50 -3.10 25.02
CA ASN A 71 -12.56 -2.30 24.40
C ASN A 71 -12.00 -0.93 23.94
N LEU A 72 -12.12 -0.65 22.65
CA LEU A 72 -11.67 0.60 22.04
C LEU A 72 -12.68 1.75 22.26
N PRO A 73 -12.23 3.01 22.40
CA PRO A 73 -10.84 3.44 22.30
C PRO A 73 -10.04 3.27 23.59
N VAL A 74 -8.75 2.96 23.46
CA VAL A 74 -7.79 2.86 24.58
C VAL A 74 -6.57 3.74 24.34
N THR A 75 -5.96 4.25 25.41
CA THR A 75 -4.71 5.03 25.32
C THR A 75 -3.56 4.23 25.92
N ILE A 76 -2.49 4.09 25.15
CA ILE A 76 -1.29 3.34 25.50
C ILE A 76 -0.04 4.23 25.34
N ILE A 77 1.06 3.80 25.94
CA ILE A 77 2.40 4.36 25.75
C ILE A 77 3.26 3.25 25.17
N VAL A 78 3.69 3.42 23.92
CA VAL A 78 4.55 2.46 23.19
C VAL A 78 5.92 3.11 23.00
N ASN A 79 6.98 2.50 23.53
CA ASN A 79 8.36 3.04 23.47
C ASN A 79 8.47 4.52 23.90
N GLY A 80 7.62 4.94 24.84
CA GLY A 80 7.55 6.31 25.36
C GLY A 80 6.66 7.28 24.56
N ILE A 81 6.02 6.82 23.48
CA ILE A 81 5.09 7.58 22.64
C ILE A 81 3.66 7.29 23.09
N THR A 82 2.89 8.34 23.43
CA THR A 82 1.48 8.18 23.80
C THR A 82 0.60 8.15 22.56
N ILE A 83 -0.17 7.07 22.41
CA ILE A 83 -1.02 6.78 21.25
C ILE A 83 -2.44 6.47 21.76
N THR A 84 -3.46 6.82 20.98
CA THR A 84 -4.85 6.41 21.25
C THR A 84 -5.32 5.51 20.13
N ILE A 85 -5.59 4.25 20.46
CA ILE A 85 -6.14 3.25 19.56
C ILE A 85 -7.65 3.43 19.56
N THR A 86 -8.24 3.70 18.40
CA THR A 86 -9.67 3.96 18.23
C THR A 86 -10.36 2.96 17.33
N THR A 87 -9.61 2.30 16.45
CA THR A 87 -10.05 1.23 15.54
C THR A 87 -9.03 0.08 15.54
N GLU A 88 -9.43 -1.09 15.07
CA GLU A 88 -8.52 -2.25 14.88
C GLU A 88 -7.38 -1.91 13.90
N GLU A 89 -7.63 -1.12 12.86
CA GLU A 89 -6.59 -0.62 11.95
C GLU A 89 -5.50 0.21 12.66
N ASP A 90 -5.78 0.77 13.85
CA ASP A 90 -4.76 1.52 14.61
C ASP A 90 -3.74 0.58 15.28
N LEU A 91 -4.00 -0.74 15.33
CA LEU A 91 -3.08 -1.74 15.89
C LEU A 91 -1.85 -1.96 15.00
N ASP A 92 -1.97 -1.77 13.68
CA ASP A 92 -0.85 -1.83 12.73
C ASP A 92 0.23 -0.79 13.10
N PHE A 93 -0.17 0.36 13.65
CA PHE A 93 0.78 1.37 14.11
C PHE A 93 1.61 0.90 15.31
N ILE A 94 1.09 -0.01 16.15
CA ILE A 94 1.86 -0.60 17.24
C ILE A 94 2.92 -1.54 16.65
N ARG A 95 2.55 -2.34 15.63
CA ARG A 95 3.48 -3.20 14.89
C ARG A 95 4.59 -2.37 14.25
N ASP A 96 4.24 -1.31 13.51
CA ASP A 96 5.20 -0.38 12.89
C ASP A 96 6.21 0.19 13.91
N VAL A 97 5.76 0.54 15.12
CA VAL A 97 6.63 1.10 16.17
C VAL A 97 7.55 0.05 16.79
N PHE A 98 7.07 -1.19 16.96
CA PHE A 98 7.89 -2.31 17.42
C PHE A 98 8.88 -2.78 16.34
N GLU A 99 8.52 -2.65 15.07
CA GLU A 99 9.35 -3.00 13.93
C GLU A 99 10.37 -1.89 13.58
N GLU A 100 10.16 -0.65 14.07
CA GLU A 100 11.04 0.50 13.77
C GLU A 100 12.50 0.26 14.19
N PHE A 101 12.74 -0.51 15.27
CA PHE A 101 14.09 -0.81 15.75
C PHE A 101 14.23 -2.25 16.26
N SER A 102 14.76 -3.16 15.42
CA SER A 102 14.97 -4.60 15.75
C SER A 102 15.93 -4.92 16.94
N ASP A 103 16.50 -3.90 17.59
CA ASP A 103 17.42 -4.03 18.71
C ASP A 103 17.05 -3.23 19.97
N ASP A 104 15.88 -2.59 20.01
CA ASP A 104 15.37 -1.95 21.21
C ASP A 104 14.66 -2.95 22.16
N ASP A 105 14.09 -2.42 23.23
CA ASP A 105 13.29 -3.17 24.18
C ASP A 105 11.90 -2.58 24.12
N ASP A 106 11.06 -3.21 23.30
CA ASP A 106 9.67 -2.80 23.12
C ASP A 106 8.92 -2.82 24.44
N THR A 107 8.37 -1.66 24.78
CA THR A 107 7.59 -1.46 25.99
C THR A 107 6.24 -0.90 25.64
N LEU A 108 5.19 -1.54 26.17
CA LEU A 108 3.82 -1.09 26.08
C LEU A 108 3.25 -0.90 27.49
N GLU A 109 2.71 0.28 27.76
CA GLU A 109 2.04 0.60 29.02
C GLU A 109 0.64 1.14 28.77
N PHE A 110 -0.38 0.57 29.44
CA PHE A 110 -1.74 1.09 29.40
C PHE A 110 -1.93 2.33 30.28
N ILE A 111 -2.70 3.32 29.79
CA ILE A 111 -3.21 4.41 30.62
C ILE A 111 -4.57 4.01 31.18
N PHE A 112 -4.57 3.55 32.44
CA PHE A 112 -5.77 3.15 33.16
C PHE A 112 -6.68 4.34 33.55
N PRO A 113 -8.00 4.11 33.71
CA PRO A 113 -8.69 2.82 33.58
C PRO A 113 -8.96 2.43 32.14
N ILE A 114 -8.91 1.12 31.86
CA ILE A 114 -9.31 0.50 30.58
C ILE A 114 -10.54 -0.39 30.79
N THR A 115 -11.21 -0.79 29.71
CA THR A 115 -12.30 -1.78 29.78
C THR A 115 -11.90 -2.99 28.95
N ILE A 116 -11.99 -4.18 29.51
CA ILE A 116 -11.79 -5.44 28.78
C ILE A 116 -13.14 -6.12 28.53
N VAL A 117 -13.20 -6.96 27.51
CA VAL A 117 -14.33 -7.82 27.16
C VAL A 117 -13.83 -9.26 27.28
N LEU A 118 -14.51 -10.08 28.08
CA LEU A 118 -14.15 -11.51 28.24
C LEU A 118 -14.87 -12.36 27.16
N ASN A 119 -14.48 -13.63 27.03
CA ASN A 119 -15.14 -14.63 26.15
C ASN A 119 -16.67 -14.61 26.21
N ASP A 120 -17.24 -14.42 27.40
CA ASP A 120 -18.68 -14.38 27.65
C ASP A 120 -19.35 -13.02 27.31
N HIS A 121 -18.61 -12.13 26.63
CA HIS A 121 -18.97 -10.76 26.30
C HIS A 121 -19.23 -9.86 27.53
N THR A 122 -18.76 -10.25 28.72
CA THR A 122 -18.83 -9.38 29.90
C THR A 122 -17.76 -8.31 29.83
N GLU A 123 -18.19 -7.06 30.05
CA GLU A 123 -17.30 -5.90 30.08
C GLU A 123 -16.84 -5.64 31.52
N VAL A 124 -15.53 -5.57 31.74
CA VAL A 124 -14.92 -5.32 33.06
C VAL A 124 -14.02 -4.10 32.99
N VAL A 125 -14.22 -3.15 33.91
CA VAL A 125 -13.33 -1.99 34.05
C VAL A 125 -12.11 -2.39 34.88
N ILE A 126 -10.93 -2.18 34.31
CA ILE A 126 -9.64 -2.47 34.91
C ILE A 126 -8.97 -1.15 35.33
N GLU A 127 -8.58 -1.06 36.60
CA GLU A 127 -8.10 0.18 37.22
C GLU A 127 -6.56 0.29 37.24
N ASN A 128 -5.84 -0.80 37.00
CA ASN A 128 -4.37 -0.86 37.02
C ASN A 128 -3.84 -2.17 36.42
N MET A 129 -2.53 -2.21 36.16
CA MET A 129 -1.83 -3.36 35.59
C MET A 129 -1.99 -4.64 36.41
N ASP A 130 -1.84 -4.57 37.74
CA ASP A 130 -2.02 -5.75 38.61
C ASP A 130 -3.41 -6.39 38.42
N GLN A 131 -4.46 -5.58 38.20
CA GLN A 131 -5.79 -6.12 37.92
C GLN A 131 -5.85 -6.80 36.55
N LEU A 132 -5.23 -6.21 35.52
CA LEU A 132 -5.17 -6.78 34.17
C LEU A 132 -4.43 -8.12 34.18
N GLU A 133 -3.25 -8.17 34.80
CA GLU A 133 -2.44 -9.39 34.94
C GLU A 133 -3.23 -10.54 35.61
N ASN A 134 -4.08 -10.24 36.60
CA ASN A 134 -4.92 -11.28 37.21
C ASN A 134 -5.98 -11.87 36.25
N PHE A 135 -6.42 -11.12 35.23
CA PHE A 135 -7.30 -11.65 34.19
C PHE A 135 -6.49 -12.42 33.15
N ILE A 136 -5.34 -11.90 32.71
CA ILE A 136 -4.41 -12.56 31.79
C ILE A 136 -3.93 -13.91 32.38
N ASP A 137 -3.50 -13.96 33.64
CA ASP A 137 -3.06 -15.20 34.31
C ASP A 137 -4.16 -16.26 34.43
N ARG A 138 -5.42 -15.83 34.32
CA ARG A 138 -6.61 -16.70 34.37
C ARG A 138 -7.16 -17.01 32.97
N CYS A 139 -6.50 -16.49 31.94
CA CYS A 139 -6.76 -16.81 30.56
C CYS A 139 -6.34 -18.27 30.34
N GLU A 140 -7.30 -19.18 30.43
CA GLU A 140 -7.13 -20.55 29.95
C GLU A 140 -7.69 -20.58 28.53
N ASN A 141 -7.04 -21.27 27.60
CA ASN A 141 -7.56 -21.50 26.25
C ASN A 141 -8.92 -22.21 26.37
N GLU A 142 -10.00 -21.45 26.42
CA GLU A 142 -11.35 -21.98 26.30
C GLU A 142 -11.56 -22.39 24.83
N GLU A 143 -12.37 -23.42 24.60
CA GLU A 143 -12.71 -23.89 23.24
C GLU A 143 -13.57 -22.81 22.54
N VAL A 144 -12.91 -21.82 21.94
CA VAL A 144 -13.49 -20.82 21.02
C VAL A 144 -13.33 -21.34 19.59
N ILE A 145 -14.33 -21.10 18.75
CA ILE A 145 -14.29 -21.48 17.33
C ILE A 145 -14.24 -20.20 16.50
N GLU A 146 -13.07 -19.82 16.01
CA GLU A 146 -12.83 -18.57 15.26
C GLU A 146 -12.96 -18.73 13.73
N CYS A 147 -12.70 -19.94 13.22
CA CYS A 147 -12.60 -20.21 11.78
C CYS A 147 -13.94 -20.22 11.02
N VAL A 148 -15.06 -20.02 11.71
CA VAL A 148 -16.38 -19.86 11.09
C VAL A 148 -17.26 -18.95 11.93
N ASP A 149 -18.04 -18.08 11.28
CA ASP A 149 -18.93 -17.13 11.96
C ASP A 149 -20.34 -17.12 11.33
N PHE A 150 -21.35 -16.72 12.12
CA PHE A 150 -22.72 -16.53 11.67
C PHE A 150 -22.87 -15.24 10.88
N VAL A 151 -23.46 -15.32 9.69
CA VAL A 151 -23.89 -14.13 8.96
C VAL A 151 -25.23 -13.65 9.52
N TYR A 152 -25.17 -12.62 10.36
CA TYR A 152 -26.33 -11.98 10.96
C TYR A 152 -27.16 -11.14 9.96
N PRO A 153 -28.46 -10.93 10.24
CA PRO A 153 -29.22 -11.39 11.39
C PRO A 153 -29.76 -12.82 11.24
N ILE A 154 -29.79 -13.56 12.35
CA ILE A 154 -30.46 -14.87 12.46
C ILE A 154 -31.68 -14.78 13.39
N SER A 155 -32.59 -15.76 13.35
CA SER A 155 -33.77 -15.73 14.22
C SER A 155 -34.13 -17.09 14.80
N PHE A 156 -34.63 -17.06 16.04
CA PHE A 156 -35.09 -18.24 16.76
C PHE A 156 -36.60 -18.16 16.99
N SER A 157 -37.29 -19.28 16.80
CA SER A 157 -38.64 -19.48 17.30
C SER A 157 -38.57 -20.13 18.68
N ILE A 158 -39.07 -19.44 19.69
CA ILE A 158 -39.08 -19.87 21.08
C ILE A 158 -40.48 -20.28 21.48
N TYR A 159 -40.61 -21.44 22.11
CA TYR A 159 -41.86 -21.88 22.72
C TYR A 159 -41.75 -21.91 24.24
N ASN A 160 -42.55 -21.08 24.90
CA ASN A 160 -42.68 -21.08 26.35
C ASN A 160 -43.77 -22.08 26.76
N THR A 161 -43.39 -23.17 27.44
CA THR A 161 -44.32 -24.24 27.84
C THR A 161 -45.37 -23.83 28.87
N ASP A 162 -45.10 -22.79 29.67
CA ASP A 162 -45.99 -22.35 30.75
C ASP A 162 -47.11 -21.45 30.22
N PHE A 163 -46.78 -20.57 29.28
CA PHE A 163 -47.74 -19.64 28.67
C PHE A 163 -48.29 -20.12 27.33
N GLN A 164 -47.73 -21.20 26.76
CA GLN A 164 -48.05 -21.72 25.44
C GLN A 164 -47.94 -20.66 24.33
N VAL A 165 -46.96 -19.75 24.47
CA VAL A 165 -46.71 -18.66 23.52
C VAL A 165 -45.50 -18.99 22.67
N ILE A 166 -45.63 -18.74 21.36
CA ILE A 166 -44.52 -18.76 20.40
C ILE A 166 -44.06 -17.31 20.20
N GLU A 167 -42.77 -17.07 20.38
CA GLU A 167 -42.11 -15.78 20.14
C GLU A 167 -40.97 -15.96 19.15
N THR A 168 -40.74 -14.97 18.29
CA THR A 168 -39.57 -14.94 17.41
C THR A 168 -38.57 -13.93 17.94
N VAL A 169 -37.36 -14.37 18.23
CA VAL A 169 -36.24 -13.53 18.65
C VAL A 169 -35.27 -13.38 17.50
N VAL A 170 -34.89 -12.15 17.20
CA VAL A 170 -33.89 -11.82 16.17
C VAL A 170 -32.57 -11.52 16.86
N ILE A 171 -31.50 -12.14 16.39
CA ILE A 171 -30.13 -11.98 16.85
C ILE A 171 -29.35 -11.23 15.77
N GLU A 172 -28.57 -10.23 16.17
CA GLU A 172 -27.92 -9.28 15.26
C GLU A 172 -26.39 -9.33 15.29
N ASN A 173 -25.80 -10.01 16.28
CA ASN A 173 -24.36 -10.17 16.47
C ASN A 173 -24.07 -11.29 17.49
N ASP A 174 -22.81 -11.67 17.62
CA ASP A 174 -22.33 -12.76 18.50
C ASP A 174 -22.63 -12.52 19.96
N ARG A 175 -22.40 -11.30 20.45
CA ARG A 175 -22.78 -10.93 21.81
C ARG A 175 -24.24 -11.27 22.13
N LYS A 176 -25.17 -10.98 21.21
CA LYS A 176 -26.59 -11.31 21.40
C LYS A 176 -26.84 -12.81 21.26
N LEU A 177 -26.10 -13.52 20.40
CA LEU A 177 -26.22 -14.97 20.25
C LEU A 177 -25.73 -15.68 21.51
N TYR A 178 -24.53 -15.37 21.98
CA TYR A 178 -23.92 -15.93 23.18
C TYR A 178 -24.85 -15.77 24.39
N GLN A 179 -25.30 -14.54 24.67
CA GLN A 179 -26.24 -14.25 25.76
C GLN A 179 -27.59 -14.96 25.58
N PHE A 180 -28.02 -15.18 24.34
CA PHE A 180 -29.23 -15.93 24.05
C PHE A 180 -29.08 -17.40 24.40
N MET A 181 -27.95 -18.00 24.03
CA MET A 181 -27.60 -19.39 24.31
C MET A 181 -27.40 -19.62 25.80
N GLU A 182 -26.64 -18.76 26.50
CA GLU A 182 -26.45 -18.80 27.95
C GLU A 182 -27.79 -18.80 28.70
N ARG A 183 -28.75 -17.97 28.24
CA ARG A 183 -30.09 -17.92 28.84
C ARG A 183 -30.87 -19.21 28.62
N ILE A 184 -30.71 -19.89 27.49
CA ILE A 184 -31.35 -21.19 27.23
C ILE A 184 -30.74 -22.26 28.13
N GLU A 185 -29.43 -22.25 28.33
CA GLU A 185 -28.74 -23.22 29.18
C GLU A 185 -29.07 -23.06 30.66
N ASN A 186 -29.11 -21.82 31.14
CA ASN A 186 -29.38 -21.50 32.54
C ASN A 186 -30.87 -21.39 32.88
N ALA A 187 -31.77 -21.60 31.91
CA ALA A 187 -33.19 -21.56 32.15
C ALA A 187 -33.62 -22.75 33.04
N GLU A 188 -34.09 -22.47 34.26
CA GLU A 188 -34.77 -23.44 35.11
C GLU A 188 -36.08 -24.00 34.49
N GLN A 189 -36.54 -23.40 33.38
CA GLN A 189 -37.82 -23.65 32.71
C GLN A 189 -37.57 -24.21 31.31
N ALA A 190 -38.44 -25.10 30.84
CA ALA A 190 -38.34 -25.77 29.53
C ALA A 190 -38.61 -24.80 28.35
N ILE A 191 -37.68 -23.88 28.10
CA ILE A 191 -37.67 -23.05 26.89
C ILE A 191 -37.21 -23.96 25.74
N LEU A 192 -38.08 -24.18 24.76
CA LEU A 192 -37.71 -24.87 23.53
C LEU A 192 -37.37 -23.82 22.48
N ALA A 193 -36.10 -23.75 22.07
CA ALA A 193 -35.63 -22.89 21.00
C ALA A 193 -35.44 -23.68 19.71
N SER A 194 -35.85 -23.11 18.59
CA SER A 194 -35.63 -23.64 17.24
C SER A 194 -35.03 -22.52 16.39
N LEU A 195 -33.86 -22.77 15.80
CA LEU A 195 -33.27 -21.85 14.83
C LEU A 195 -34.11 -21.86 13.55
N ASN A 196 -34.38 -20.68 12.98
CA ASN A 196 -35.11 -20.54 11.74
C ASN A 196 -34.12 -20.59 10.57
N PHE A 197 -34.13 -21.71 9.84
CA PHE A 197 -33.32 -21.93 8.65
C PHE A 197 -33.97 -21.36 7.37
N PRO A 198 -33.19 -21.07 6.31
CA PRO A 198 -31.73 -21.22 6.24
C PRO A 198 -30.97 -20.15 7.02
N VAL A 199 -29.78 -20.51 7.51
CA VAL A 199 -28.80 -19.56 8.05
C VAL A 199 -27.55 -19.61 7.18
N LYS A 200 -26.82 -18.50 7.09
CA LYS A 200 -25.56 -18.45 6.36
C LYS A 200 -24.42 -18.36 7.38
N MET A 201 -23.37 -19.14 7.13
CA MET A 201 -22.09 -19.05 7.83
C MET A 201 -21.04 -18.49 6.86
N VAL A 202 -19.99 -17.89 7.39
CA VAL A 202 -18.79 -17.44 6.67
C VAL A 202 -17.58 -18.10 7.31
N TYR A 203 -16.71 -18.73 6.51
CA TYR A 203 -15.44 -19.28 6.97
C TYR A 203 -14.37 -18.17 7.04
N ALA A 204 -13.27 -18.40 7.78
CA ALA A 204 -12.14 -17.46 7.89
C ALA A 204 -11.62 -16.97 6.52
N ASN A 205 -11.56 -17.87 5.52
CA ASN A 205 -11.16 -17.55 4.14
C ASN A 205 -12.17 -16.67 3.34
N GLY A 206 -13.29 -16.27 3.96
CA GLY A 206 -14.34 -15.44 3.37
C GLY A 206 -15.38 -16.21 2.53
N GLU A 207 -15.24 -17.52 2.34
CA GLU A 207 -16.27 -18.33 1.67
C GLU A 207 -17.52 -18.45 2.54
N THR A 208 -18.71 -18.40 1.92
CA THR A 208 -19.98 -18.50 2.65
C THR A 208 -20.73 -19.78 2.33
N VAL A 209 -21.30 -20.42 3.35
CA VAL A 209 -22.12 -21.63 3.23
C VAL A 209 -23.53 -21.40 3.76
N GLU A 210 -24.55 -21.91 3.06
CA GLU A 210 -25.95 -21.84 3.49
C GLU A 210 -26.38 -23.16 4.15
N VAL A 211 -26.75 -23.09 5.41
CA VAL A 211 -27.11 -24.21 6.27
C VAL A 211 -28.63 -24.28 6.41
N HIS A 212 -29.20 -25.48 6.32
CA HIS A 212 -30.66 -25.67 6.23
C HIS A 212 -31.29 -26.41 7.42
N ASN A 213 -30.49 -26.96 8.33
CA ASN A 213 -30.97 -27.68 9.52
C ASN A 213 -29.86 -27.83 10.58
N ASN A 214 -30.23 -28.21 11.80
CA ASN A 214 -29.32 -28.39 12.94
C ASN A 214 -28.17 -29.37 12.66
N GLN A 215 -28.43 -30.48 11.96
CA GLN A 215 -27.41 -31.49 11.67
C GLN A 215 -26.37 -30.96 10.67
N GLU A 216 -26.83 -30.17 9.68
CA GLU A 216 -25.94 -29.50 8.74
C GLU A 216 -25.12 -28.41 9.42
N LEU A 217 -25.72 -27.68 10.37
CA LEU A 217 -25.03 -26.65 11.16
C LEU A 217 -23.90 -27.25 12.00
N GLU A 218 -24.21 -28.29 12.77
CA GLU A 218 -23.22 -29.03 13.57
C GLU A 218 -22.08 -29.55 12.70
N ARG A 219 -22.39 -30.11 11.53
CA ARG A 219 -21.35 -30.59 10.59
C ARG A 219 -20.49 -29.44 10.06
N VAL A 220 -21.11 -28.33 9.65
CA VAL A 220 -20.39 -27.17 9.09
C VAL A 220 -19.45 -26.55 10.13
N ILE A 221 -19.87 -26.45 11.39
CA ILE A 221 -19.03 -25.91 12.46
C ILE A 221 -17.87 -26.86 12.77
N ASN A 222 -18.13 -28.16 12.96
CA ASN A 222 -17.05 -29.13 13.22
C ASN A 222 -16.07 -29.28 12.05
N GLU A 223 -16.52 -29.16 10.79
CA GLU A 223 -15.62 -29.17 9.63
C GLU A 223 -14.79 -27.88 9.52
N ALA A 224 -15.26 -26.77 10.11
CA ALA A 224 -14.49 -25.54 10.17
C ALA A 224 -13.39 -25.62 11.22
N GLU A 225 -13.60 -26.33 12.33
CA GLU A 225 -12.61 -26.53 13.39
C GLU A 225 -11.28 -27.07 12.82
N ASP A 226 -11.33 -28.02 11.89
CA ASP A 226 -10.15 -28.53 11.16
C ASP A 226 -9.45 -27.47 10.27
N MET A 227 -10.09 -26.32 10.02
CA MET A 227 -9.54 -25.18 9.27
C MET A 227 -8.91 -24.13 10.18
N CYS A 228 -9.30 -24.06 11.46
CA CYS A 228 -8.60 -23.25 12.48
C CYS A 228 -7.17 -23.75 12.69
N ASP A 229 -7.00 -25.08 12.73
CA ASP A 229 -5.71 -25.73 12.98
C ASP A 229 -4.70 -25.59 11.81
N GLN A 230 -5.04 -24.90 10.71
CA GLN A 230 -4.23 -24.84 9.49
C GLN A 230 -3.60 -23.48 9.17
N GLU A 231 -3.92 -22.40 9.90
CA GLU A 231 -3.22 -21.11 9.71
C GLU A 231 -2.00 -20.93 10.66
N ASP A 232 -1.87 -21.78 11.68
CA ASP A 232 -0.67 -21.86 12.55
C ASP A 232 0.35 -22.93 12.13
N ASP A 233 0.03 -23.74 11.12
CA ASP A 233 0.93 -24.79 10.65
C ASP A 233 1.99 -24.19 9.73
N CYS A 234 3.15 -23.91 10.30
CA CYS A 234 4.37 -23.58 9.59
C CYS A 234 4.55 -24.48 8.35
N ASP A 235 4.74 -23.88 7.17
CA ASP A 235 5.16 -24.64 5.99
C ASP A 235 6.66 -24.92 6.04
N ILE A 236 7.09 -26.14 5.73
CA ILE A 236 8.50 -26.54 5.90
C ILE A 236 9.43 -25.90 4.89
N ASP A 237 8.95 -25.62 3.68
CA ASP A 237 9.76 -24.93 2.68
C ASP A 237 9.95 -23.45 3.09
N GLU A 238 8.91 -22.84 3.65
CA GLU A 238 8.91 -21.47 4.18
C GLU A 238 9.80 -21.32 5.44
N VAL A 239 9.68 -22.23 6.41
CA VAL A 239 10.55 -22.26 7.60
C VAL A 239 12.02 -22.42 7.20
N ASP A 240 12.32 -23.29 6.25
CA ASP A 240 13.69 -23.46 5.76
C ASP A 240 14.20 -22.17 5.09
N GLU A 241 13.37 -21.49 4.30
CA GLU A 241 13.69 -20.20 3.69
C GLU A 241 14.00 -19.14 4.75
N TYR A 242 13.12 -18.93 5.73
CA TYR A 242 13.28 -17.95 6.81
C TYR A 242 14.50 -18.23 7.67
N LEU A 243 14.71 -19.49 8.09
CA LEU A 243 15.88 -19.87 8.89
C LEU A 243 17.19 -19.53 8.17
N MET A 244 17.23 -19.67 6.84
CA MET A 244 18.42 -19.44 6.02
C MET A 244 18.61 -17.99 5.55
N GLU A 245 17.58 -17.16 5.65
CA GLU A 245 17.58 -15.79 5.12
C GLU A 245 18.58 -14.88 5.85
N CYS A 246 18.51 -14.85 7.18
CA CYS A 246 19.30 -13.96 8.03
C CYS A 246 19.85 -14.69 9.27
N TYR A 247 20.61 -13.95 10.10
CA TYR A 247 21.04 -14.46 11.41
C TYR A 247 19.98 -14.18 12.48
N TRP A 248 19.88 -15.09 13.43
CA TRP A 248 18.86 -15.10 14.46
C TRP A 248 19.47 -14.78 15.82
N LYS A 249 18.88 -13.84 16.57
CA LYS A 249 19.21 -13.63 17.99
C LYS A 249 18.42 -14.61 18.83
N ILE A 250 19.06 -15.17 19.86
CA ILE A 250 18.33 -15.89 20.91
C ILE A 250 17.73 -14.84 21.86
N PHE A 251 16.55 -14.34 21.54
CA PHE A 251 15.89 -13.25 22.26
C PHE A 251 15.50 -13.67 23.68
N ARG A 252 14.93 -14.87 23.84
CA ARG A 252 14.64 -15.49 25.14
C ARG A 252 15.05 -16.94 25.16
N TYR A 253 15.54 -17.41 26.31
CA TYR A 253 15.79 -18.83 26.58
C TYR A 253 15.29 -19.16 27.98
N ASN A 254 14.30 -20.04 28.12
CA ASN A 254 13.61 -20.35 29.37
C ASN A 254 13.14 -19.10 30.15
N GLY A 255 12.69 -18.07 29.42
CA GLY A 255 12.21 -16.80 29.97
C GLY A 255 13.30 -15.77 30.33
N ASP A 256 14.58 -16.11 30.27
CA ASP A 256 15.68 -15.16 30.49
C ASP A 256 16.31 -14.69 29.16
N ASP A 257 17.23 -13.72 29.22
CA ASP A 257 17.90 -13.11 28.07
C ASP A 257 19.43 -13.34 28.07
N HIS A 258 19.96 -14.29 28.86
CA HIS A 258 21.42 -14.42 29.01
C HIS A 258 22.13 -14.87 27.72
N LEU A 259 21.37 -15.43 26.78
CA LEU A 259 21.83 -15.84 25.44
C LEU A 259 21.65 -14.77 24.35
N ARG A 260 21.00 -13.63 24.66
CA ARG A 260 20.79 -12.50 23.74
C ARG A 260 22.06 -12.01 23.03
N PRO A 261 23.27 -12.07 23.62
CA PRO A 261 24.49 -11.68 22.93
C PRO A 261 24.94 -12.61 21.79
N TYR A 262 24.44 -13.85 21.71
CA TYR A 262 24.82 -14.84 20.71
C TYR A 262 23.87 -14.82 19.50
N HIS A 263 24.42 -15.09 18.32
CA HIS A 263 23.64 -15.20 17.07
C HIS A 263 23.74 -16.60 16.48
N LEU A 264 22.67 -17.07 15.86
CA LEU A 264 22.58 -18.31 15.12
C LEU A 264 22.50 -18.00 13.63
N ALA A 265 23.27 -18.69 12.79
CA ALA A 265 23.13 -18.63 11.35
C ALA A 265 22.97 -20.05 10.80
N PHE A 266 21.86 -20.29 10.11
CA PHE A 266 21.51 -21.56 9.50
C PHE A 266 21.91 -21.50 8.02
N LEU A 267 22.82 -22.38 7.60
CA LEU A 267 23.37 -22.37 6.24
C LEU A 267 22.72 -23.46 5.39
N GLU A 268 22.55 -23.19 4.09
CA GLU A 268 21.98 -24.10 3.07
C GLU A 268 22.63 -25.50 3.04
N ASN A 269 23.89 -25.61 3.45
CA ASN A 269 24.58 -26.90 3.53
C ASN A 269 24.24 -27.73 4.80
N GLY A 270 23.25 -27.31 5.60
CA GLY A 270 22.83 -27.94 6.85
C GLY A 270 23.75 -27.62 8.05
N GLN A 271 24.62 -26.61 7.94
CA GLN A 271 25.53 -26.21 9.00
C GLN A 271 24.94 -25.07 9.84
N LEU A 272 24.96 -25.21 11.16
CA LEU A 272 24.60 -24.15 12.11
C LEU A 272 25.88 -23.46 12.60
N LYS A 273 25.95 -22.13 12.50
CA LYS A 273 27.03 -21.31 13.07
C LYS A 273 26.48 -20.51 14.24
N VAL A 274 27.04 -20.71 15.43
CA VAL A 274 26.82 -19.81 16.59
C VAL A 274 27.94 -18.79 16.60
N ILE A 275 27.58 -17.52 16.51
CA ILE A 275 28.50 -16.38 16.44
C ILE A 275 28.57 -15.76 17.82
N ASN A 276 29.80 -15.59 18.32
CA ASN A 276 30.02 -14.91 19.59
C ASN A 276 29.76 -13.40 19.47
N PRO A 277 29.40 -12.72 20.57
CA PRO A 277 29.10 -11.28 20.56
C PRO A 277 30.31 -10.44 20.13
N ASP A 278 31.49 -10.98 20.36
CA ASP A 278 32.77 -10.39 20.03
C ASP A 278 33.28 -10.84 18.67
N GLY A 279 32.47 -11.53 17.83
CA GLY A 279 32.69 -12.06 16.46
C GLY A 279 34.02 -12.75 16.17
N SER A 280 34.81 -13.05 17.21
CA SER A 280 36.18 -13.53 17.08
C SER A 280 36.28 -15.05 16.88
N THR A 281 35.18 -15.76 17.18
CA THR A 281 35.10 -17.21 17.22
C THR A 281 33.68 -17.68 16.90
N SER A 282 33.57 -18.73 16.08
CA SER A 282 32.32 -19.40 15.75
C SER A 282 32.31 -20.83 16.29
N ILE A 283 31.20 -21.22 16.89
CA ILE A 283 30.93 -22.60 17.26
C ILE A 283 30.03 -23.19 16.19
N TYR A 284 30.31 -24.41 15.77
CA TYR A 284 29.57 -25.06 14.69
C TYR A 284 28.77 -26.24 15.20
N GLY A 285 27.60 -26.41 14.61
CA GLY A 285 26.75 -27.58 14.72
C GLY A 285 26.13 -27.88 13.35
N THR A 286 25.11 -28.73 13.35
CA THR A 286 24.31 -29.05 12.17
C THR A 286 22.84 -28.84 12.49
N TRP A 287 22.07 -28.46 11.46
CA TRP A 287 20.63 -28.27 11.58
C TRP A 287 19.91 -28.98 10.41
N ASN A 288 18.67 -29.37 10.66
CA ASN A 288 17.69 -29.74 9.64
C ASN A 288 16.28 -29.61 10.22
N THR A 289 15.30 -29.32 9.38
CA THR A 289 13.88 -29.39 9.73
C THR A 289 13.30 -30.75 9.34
N ARG A 290 12.13 -31.08 9.88
CA ARG A 290 11.26 -32.17 9.42
C ARG A 290 9.82 -31.89 9.86
N GLU A 291 8.88 -32.37 9.08
CA GLU A 291 7.45 -32.36 9.42
C GLU A 291 7.10 -33.58 10.28
N THR A 292 6.22 -33.40 11.26
CA THR A 292 5.70 -34.44 12.16
C THR A 292 4.20 -34.27 12.37
N ASP A 293 3.54 -35.25 12.96
CA ASP A 293 2.09 -35.18 13.28
C ASP A 293 1.78 -34.03 14.27
N ASP A 294 2.79 -33.50 14.98
CA ASP A 294 2.67 -32.43 15.97
C ASP A 294 3.17 -31.06 15.44
N GLY A 295 3.55 -30.97 14.14
CA GLY A 295 4.09 -29.75 13.51
C GLY A 295 5.55 -29.88 13.03
N ILE A 296 6.20 -28.74 12.72
CA ILE A 296 7.59 -28.72 12.24
C ILE A 296 8.59 -28.80 13.38
N VAL A 297 9.57 -29.68 13.22
CA VAL A 297 10.65 -29.88 14.19
C VAL A 297 11.99 -29.42 13.62
N LEU A 298 12.59 -28.41 14.24
CA LEU A 298 13.98 -28.02 14.04
C LEU A 298 14.90 -28.91 14.88
N LYS A 299 15.78 -29.66 14.21
CA LYS A 299 16.77 -30.50 14.86
C LYS A 299 18.15 -29.84 14.84
N ILE A 300 18.72 -29.61 16.02
CA ILE A 300 20.08 -29.09 16.20
C ILE A 300 20.98 -30.18 16.77
N THR A 301 22.10 -30.47 16.11
CA THR A 301 23.08 -31.48 16.56
C THR A 301 24.52 -30.98 16.47
N GLU A 302 25.44 -31.75 17.05
CA GLU A 302 26.90 -31.55 16.96
C GLU A 302 27.45 -30.24 17.59
N LEU A 303 26.66 -29.50 18.37
CA LEU A 303 27.03 -28.24 19.02
C LEU A 303 27.83 -28.43 20.33
N ASN A 304 28.87 -29.26 20.31
CA ASN A 304 29.56 -29.76 21.52
C ASN A 304 30.46 -28.73 22.24
N ALA A 305 30.68 -27.56 21.63
CA ALA A 305 31.57 -26.51 22.17
C ALA A 305 30.82 -25.28 22.69
N PHE A 306 29.48 -25.29 22.64
CA PHE A 306 28.62 -24.27 23.25
C PHE A 306 28.23 -24.73 24.65
N ASN A 307 28.31 -23.83 25.64
CA ASN A 307 28.12 -24.20 27.05
C ASN A 307 26.64 -24.46 27.41
N GLU A 308 25.70 -23.90 26.65
CA GLU A 308 24.26 -24.11 26.85
C GLU A 308 23.71 -25.23 25.95
N ASN A 309 22.63 -25.86 26.42
CA ASN A 309 22.06 -27.03 25.76
C ASN A 309 21.04 -26.67 24.66
N LEU A 310 21.54 -26.17 23.53
CA LEU A 310 20.73 -25.92 22.32
C LEU A 310 20.54 -27.18 21.46
N SER A 311 21.36 -28.21 21.63
CA SER A 311 21.24 -29.46 20.86
C SER A 311 19.97 -30.22 21.25
N GLY A 312 19.21 -30.70 20.28
CA GLY A 312 17.94 -31.39 20.50
C GLY A 312 17.00 -31.28 19.31
N GLU A 313 15.80 -31.80 19.49
CA GLU A 313 14.66 -31.60 18.59
C GLU A 313 13.76 -30.55 19.25
N TRP A 314 13.44 -29.50 18.50
CA TRP A 314 12.64 -28.36 18.93
C TRP A 314 11.40 -28.30 18.06
N LEU A 315 10.23 -28.36 18.66
CA LEU A 315 8.97 -28.07 17.98
C LEU A 315 8.91 -26.55 17.74
N ILE A 316 8.57 -26.15 16.52
CA ILE A 316 8.30 -24.75 16.19
C ILE A 316 6.82 -24.51 16.45
N GLU A 317 6.51 -23.68 17.45
CA GLU A 317 5.14 -23.30 17.81
C GLU A 317 4.67 -22.05 17.06
N GLU A 318 5.58 -21.15 16.69
CA GLU A 318 5.29 -19.91 15.95
C GLU A 318 6.43 -19.69 14.94
N CYS A 319 6.09 -19.31 13.71
CA CYS A 319 7.00 -19.23 12.55
C CYS A 319 6.67 -18.06 11.62
N ASP A 320 6.91 -16.86 12.13
CA ASP A 320 6.91 -15.65 11.31
C ASP A 320 8.26 -15.51 10.59
N ASP A 321 8.30 -14.73 9.52
CA ASP A 321 9.51 -14.42 8.76
C ASP A 321 10.60 -13.78 9.65
N ASP A 322 10.20 -12.98 10.64
CA ASP A 322 11.07 -12.28 11.57
C ASP A 322 11.18 -12.93 12.97
N ARG A 323 10.41 -13.98 13.27
CA ARG A 323 10.30 -14.51 14.63
C ARG A 323 9.93 -15.99 14.68
N PHE A 324 10.72 -16.77 15.43
CA PHE A 324 10.40 -18.15 15.77
C PHE A 324 10.21 -18.34 17.27
N LYS A 325 9.19 -19.10 17.67
CA LYS A 325 9.07 -19.65 19.02
C LYS A 325 9.25 -21.16 18.97
N LEU A 326 10.19 -21.66 19.78
CA LEU A 326 10.59 -23.05 19.79
C LEU A 326 10.44 -23.65 21.19
N VAL A 327 9.88 -24.85 21.25
CA VAL A 327 9.67 -25.60 22.48
C VAL A 327 10.28 -26.99 22.38
N ARG A 328 10.94 -27.39 23.46
CA ARG A 328 11.48 -28.75 23.62
C ARG A 328 10.96 -29.34 24.91
N GLU A 329 10.11 -30.35 24.76
CA GLU A 329 9.47 -31.04 25.87
C GLU A 329 10.47 -31.66 26.86
N SER A 330 10.08 -31.65 28.12
CA SER A 330 10.83 -32.29 29.19
C SER A 330 10.47 -33.77 29.36
N ASP A 331 11.43 -34.67 29.14
CA ASP A 331 11.27 -36.12 29.39
C ASP A 331 11.03 -36.49 30.88
N ILE A 332 11.09 -35.51 31.79
CA ILE A 332 11.00 -35.71 33.24
C ILE A 332 9.68 -35.12 33.75
N ALA A 333 8.82 -35.96 34.32
CA ALA A 333 7.56 -35.52 34.90
C ALA A 333 7.79 -34.49 36.03
N GLY A 334 7.23 -33.28 35.87
CA GLY A 334 7.28 -32.19 36.84
C GLY A 334 8.39 -31.16 36.63
N THR A 335 9.10 -31.20 35.50
CA THR A 335 9.97 -30.11 35.03
C THR A 335 9.32 -29.40 33.85
N SER A 336 9.50 -28.08 33.78
CA SER A 336 9.00 -27.26 32.67
C SER A 336 9.74 -27.58 31.38
N ASP A 337 9.07 -27.38 30.25
CA ASP A 337 9.67 -27.49 28.93
C ASP A 337 10.75 -26.42 28.74
N THR A 338 11.65 -26.69 27.81
CA THR A 338 12.66 -25.70 27.43
C THR A 338 12.07 -24.84 26.33
N THR A 339 12.05 -23.52 26.51
CA THR A 339 11.54 -22.57 25.51
C THR A 339 12.67 -21.71 24.96
N MET A 340 12.59 -21.38 23.67
CA MET A 340 13.54 -20.49 22.99
C MET A 340 12.78 -19.61 22.01
N VAL A 341 12.97 -18.30 22.10
CA VAL A 341 12.44 -17.33 21.13
C VAL A 341 13.60 -16.80 20.32
N LEU A 342 13.51 -16.97 19.00
CA LEU A 342 14.44 -16.37 18.05
C LEU A 342 13.78 -15.16 17.41
N LYS A 343 14.52 -14.06 17.30
CA LYS A 343 14.15 -12.93 16.45
C LYS A 343 15.18 -12.79 15.34
N GLN A 344 14.70 -12.68 14.12
CA GLN A 344 15.50 -12.45 12.94
C GLN A 344 16.17 -11.08 13.10
N ARG A 345 17.43 -10.97 12.69
CA ARG A 345 18.09 -9.69 12.62
C ARG A 345 18.78 -9.59 11.28
N CYS A 346 18.20 -8.80 10.39
CA CYS A 346 18.88 -8.41 9.17
C CYS A 346 19.69 -7.10 9.36
N GLU A 347 19.48 -6.35 10.45
CA GLU A 347 20.07 -5.02 10.63
C GLU A 347 21.36 -4.97 11.46
N ASP A 348 22.47 -5.04 10.72
CA ASP A 348 23.67 -4.21 10.92
C ASP A 348 24.47 -4.06 9.60
N GLU A 349 23.89 -4.52 8.48
CA GLU A 349 24.44 -4.45 7.14
C GLU A 349 23.53 -3.60 6.26
N PRO A 350 24.09 -2.82 5.33
CA PRO A 350 23.29 -2.01 4.40
C PRO A 350 22.41 -2.91 3.51
N ASP A 351 21.37 -2.34 2.89
CA ASP A 351 20.40 -2.97 1.96
C ASP A 351 21.01 -3.61 0.69
N CYS A 352 22.33 -3.79 0.65
CA CYS A 352 23.06 -4.32 -0.47
C CYS A 352 24.19 -5.26 0.00
N SER A 353 24.40 -6.33 -0.76
CA SER A 353 25.48 -7.30 -0.51
C SER A 353 26.87 -6.73 -0.82
N ALA A 354 27.93 -7.36 -0.29
CA ALA A 354 29.31 -6.97 -0.62
C ALA A 354 29.63 -7.13 -2.12
N GLN A 355 28.91 -7.99 -2.84
CA GLN A 355 29.05 -8.13 -4.29
C GLN A 355 28.41 -6.94 -5.02
N GLU A 356 27.26 -6.47 -4.53
CA GLU A 356 26.58 -5.27 -5.05
C GLU A 356 27.40 -4.01 -4.79
N ILE A 357 27.96 -3.83 -3.58
CA ILE A 357 28.86 -2.71 -3.29
C ILE A 357 30.07 -2.71 -4.23
N LYS A 358 30.68 -3.88 -4.45
CA LYS A 358 31.77 -4.01 -5.42
C LYS A 358 31.33 -3.65 -6.84
N ARG A 359 30.12 -4.05 -7.24
CA ARG A 359 29.55 -3.71 -8.55
C ARG A 359 29.32 -2.20 -8.65
N TYR A 360 28.56 -1.61 -7.73
CA TYR A 360 28.27 -0.17 -7.69
C TYR A 360 29.54 0.67 -7.74
N LEU A 361 30.51 0.42 -6.84
CA LEU A 361 31.76 1.19 -6.80
C LEU A 361 32.51 1.19 -8.14
N LYS A 362 32.39 0.12 -8.92
CA LYS A 362 33.02 -0.02 -10.26
C LYS A 362 32.18 0.52 -11.41
N ASP A 363 30.86 0.71 -11.22
CA ASP A 363 29.95 1.07 -12.29
C ASP A 363 30.28 2.45 -12.88
N CYS A 364 30.59 3.43 -12.03
CA CYS A 364 30.87 4.81 -12.40
C CYS A 364 31.90 5.46 -11.47
N SER A 365 32.19 6.73 -11.70
CA SER A 365 32.97 7.54 -10.78
C SER A 365 32.12 8.05 -9.61
N TRP A 366 32.76 8.50 -8.53
CA TRP A 366 32.08 8.93 -7.32
C TRP A 366 32.65 10.25 -6.80
N TYR A 367 31.79 11.19 -6.42
CA TYR A 367 32.22 12.31 -5.55
C TYR A 367 32.08 11.90 -4.11
N ALA A 368 32.99 12.39 -3.26
CA ALA A 368 32.95 12.07 -1.84
C ALA A 368 32.84 13.31 -0.95
N GLY A 369 31.85 13.32 -0.07
CA GLY A 369 31.72 14.26 1.04
C GLY A 369 32.24 13.63 2.34
N THR A 370 32.90 14.40 3.20
CA THR A 370 33.46 13.86 4.45
C THR A 370 33.55 14.93 5.55
N ASN A 371 33.54 14.50 6.81
CA ASN A 371 33.90 15.33 7.96
C ASN A 371 35.38 15.21 8.38
N LEU A 372 36.21 14.47 7.63
CA LEU A 372 37.65 14.32 7.92
C LEU A 372 38.46 15.60 7.67
N ASN A 373 38.01 16.50 6.77
CA ASN A 373 38.70 17.73 6.40
C ASN A 373 37.75 18.94 6.42
N SER A 374 38.25 20.12 6.83
CA SER A 374 37.48 21.36 6.97
C SER A 374 36.96 21.97 5.66
N SER A 375 37.28 21.38 4.50
CA SER A 375 36.85 21.83 3.18
C SER A 375 35.69 21.03 2.58
N GLY A 376 35.19 19.98 3.25
CA GLY A 376 33.92 19.30 2.97
C GLY A 376 33.81 18.48 1.67
N ALA A 377 34.41 18.93 0.56
CA ALA A 377 34.37 18.25 -0.73
C ALA A 377 35.72 17.58 -1.02
N LEU A 378 35.70 16.28 -1.25
CA LEU A 378 36.80 15.56 -1.91
C LEU A 378 36.53 15.55 -3.41
N GLY A 379 37.58 15.32 -4.19
CA GLY A 379 37.44 15.20 -5.63
C GLY A 379 36.89 13.83 -6.07
N LYS A 380 37.16 13.45 -7.31
CA LYS A 380 36.54 12.30 -8.00
C LYS A 380 37.29 11.00 -7.71
N PHE A 381 36.56 9.97 -7.27
CA PHE A 381 37.07 8.63 -6.98
C PHE A 381 36.67 7.65 -8.09
N ASN A 382 37.59 6.77 -8.49
CA ASN A 382 37.34 5.67 -9.42
C ASN A 382 37.91 4.36 -8.86
N PHE A 383 37.06 3.34 -8.81
CA PHE A 383 37.40 2.03 -8.27
C PHE A 383 37.53 1.03 -9.44
N ALA A 384 38.75 0.53 -9.69
CA ALA A 384 39.02 -0.40 -10.79
C ALA A 384 38.89 -1.87 -10.36
N GLU A 385 38.61 -2.75 -11.33
CA GLU A 385 38.45 -4.20 -11.15
C GLU A 385 39.66 -4.88 -10.50
N ASP A 386 40.88 -4.38 -10.75
CA ASP A 386 42.12 -4.93 -10.22
C ASP A 386 42.44 -4.47 -8.78
N GLY A 387 41.51 -3.77 -8.12
CA GLY A 387 41.67 -3.22 -6.79
C GLY A 387 42.39 -1.86 -6.76
N THR A 388 42.68 -1.27 -7.91
CA THR A 388 43.26 0.09 -7.99
C THR A 388 42.20 1.15 -7.69
N LEU A 389 42.51 2.09 -6.80
CA LEU A 389 41.70 3.28 -6.53
C LEU A 389 42.43 4.51 -7.08
N THR A 390 41.79 5.29 -7.94
CA THR A 390 42.31 6.62 -8.34
C THR A 390 41.44 7.73 -7.79
N MET A 391 42.08 8.77 -7.28
CA MET A 391 41.42 9.95 -6.75
C MET A 391 42.01 11.21 -7.40
N GLU A 392 41.15 12.05 -7.96
CA GLU A 392 41.50 13.33 -8.56
C GLU A 392 40.92 14.45 -7.70
N ASP A 393 41.75 15.26 -7.05
CA ASP A 393 41.30 16.46 -6.35
C ASP A 393 40.65 17.46 -7.32
N SER A 394 39.76 18.31 -6.79
CA SER A 394 39.18 19.50 -7.40
C SER A 394 40.18 20.45 -8.10
N ASN A 395 41.49 20.32 -7.81
CA ASN A 395 42.55 21.03 -8.51
C ASN A 395 43.25 20.12 -9.55
N PRO A 396 42.96 20.24 -10.85
CA PRO A 396 43.54 19.37 -11.89
C PRO A 396 45.07 19.45 -12.03
N ALA A 397 45.74 20.42 -11.38
CA ALA A 397 47.20 20.56 -11.40
C ALA A 397 47.94 19.63 -10.41
N SER A 398 47.25 18.99 -9.45
CA SER A 398 47.88 18.11 -8.45
C SER A 398 48.17 16.70 -8.94
N GLY A 399 47.59 16.29 -10.08
CA GLY A 399 47.68 14.94 -10.61
C GLY A 399 46.82 13.93 -9.83
N ALA A 400 46.47 12.82 -10.48
CA ALA A 400 45.72 11.73 -9.85
C ALA A 400 46.58 10.99 -8.83
N ILE A 401 45.99 10.68 -7.68
CA ILE A 401 46.60 9.85 -6.65
C ILE A 401 46.07 8.44 -6.78
N THR A 402 46.98 7.48 -6.68
CA THR A 402 46.65 6.06 -6.82
C THR A 402 46.89 5.34 -5.51
N GLY A 403 45.89 4.59 -5.08
CA GLY A 403 45.92 3.70 -3.93
C GLY A 403 45.24 2.38 -4.27
N THR A 404 44.83 1.64 -3.24
CA THR A 404 44.06 0.40 -3.40
C THR A 404 42.75 0.46 -2.63
N TRP A 405 41.79 -0.33 -3.09
CA TRP A 405 40.52 -0.54 -2.41
C TRP A 405 40.16 -2.02 -2.36
N GLU A 406 39.39 -2.40 -1.35
CA GLU A 406 38.79 -3.72 -1.25
C GLU A 406 37.47 -3.62 -0.48
N VAL A 407 36.47 -4.40 -0.86
CA VAL A 407 35.30 -4.64 -0.01
C VAL A 407 35.45 -6.02 0.62
N ALA A 408 35.47 -6.03 1.95
CA ALA A 408 35.63 -7.22 2.76
C ALA A 408 34.37 -7.47 3.57
N LEU A 409 33.92 -8.73 3.56
CA LEU A 409 32.94 -9.22 4.51
C LEU A 409 33.66 -9.57 5.81
N THR A 410 33.17 -9.05 6.92
CA THR A 410 33.68 -9.37 8.26
C THR A 410 32.54 -9.87 9.14
N ASP A 411 32.84 -10.53 10.24
CA ASP A 411 31.85 -11.12 11.14
C ASP A 411 30.90 -10.10 11.84
N TYR A 412 30.94 -8.80 11.49
CA TYR A 412 30.13 -7.72 12.11
C TYR A 412 29.62 -6.64 11.14
N ALA A 413 30.06 -6.66 9.87
CA ALA A 413 29.66 -5.70 8.83
C ALA A 413 30.42 -5.94 7.52
N ILE A 414 29.83 -5.47 6.42
CA ILE A 414 30.54 -5.15 5.19
C ILE A 414 31.44 -3.94 5.41
N LYS A 415 32.72 -4.05 5.01
CA LYS A 415 33.70 -2.97 5.13
C LYS A 415 34.31 -2.58 3.80
N LEU A 416 34.39 -1.28 3.55
CA LEU A 416 35.21 -0.70 2.50
C LEU A 416 36.60 -0.39 3.09
N ILE A 417 37.63 -1.03 2.53
CA ILE A 417 39.03 -0.84 2.87
C ILE A 417 39.63 0.11 1.85
N LEU A 418 40.21 1.20 2.31
CA LEU A 418 40.93 2.16 1.47
C LEU A 418 42.40 2.19 1.90
N ASP A 419 43.32 2.25 0.94
CA ASP A 419 44.74 2.49 1.18
C ASP A 419 45.28 3.53 0.18
N LEU A 420 45.29 4.78 0.60
CA LEU A 420 45.78 5.93 -0.15
C LEU A 420 47.11 6.45 0.45
N PRO A 421 48.05 6.92 -0.39
CA PRO A 421 49.27 7.55 0.08
C PRO A 421 49.03 9.00 0.54
N ALA A 422 50.01 9.56 1.26
CA ALA A 422 50.00 10.97 1.66
C ALA A 422 49.82 11.90 0.44
N PRO A 423 49.04 13.00 0.55
CA PRO A 423 48.47 13.56 1.79
C PRO A 423 47.07 13.04 2.18
N TYR A 424 46.58 11.96 1.55
CA TYR A 424 45.23 11.42 1.75
C TYR A 424 45.23 10.13 2.57
N ASP A 425 46.31 9.85 3.30
CA ASP A 425 46.47 8.69 4.15
C ASP A 425 45.51 8.67 5.36
N ASN A 426 44.87 9.81 5.67
CA ASN A 426 43.80 9.89 6.67
C ASN A 426 42.49 9.22 6.22
N PHE A 427 42.27 9.07 4.91
CA PHE A 427 41.14 8.31 4.34
C PHE A 427 41.39 6.81 4.37
N SER A 428 42.66 6.39 4.46
CA SER A 428 43.03 4.98 4.53
C SER A 428 42.52 4.31 5.81
N GLY A 429 42.10 3.05 5.70
CA GLY A 429 41.62 2.22 6.80
C GLY A 429 40.34 1.46 6.47
N TYR A 430 39.74 0.89 7.52
CA TYR A 430 38.52 0.07 7.43
C TYR A 430 37.30 0.92 7.76
N TRP A 431 36.36 1.00 6.82
CA TRP A 431 35.12 1.77 6.97
C TRP A 431 33.92 0.83 6.96
N LYS A 432 33.08 0.86 7.99
CA LYS A 432 31.81 0.11 8.01
C LYS A 432 30.88 0.75 6.97
N VAL A 433 30.32 -0.04 6.06
CA VAL A 433 29.26 0.44 5.18
C VAL A 433 27.99 0.58 6.02
N TYR A 434 27.38 1.76 5.95
CA TYR A 434 26.22 2.15 6.76
C TYR A 434 24.98 2.40 5.91
N GLU A 435 25.16 2.92 4.70
CA GLU A 435 24.10 3.15 3.71
C GLU A 435 24.66 2.68 2.38
N CYS A 436 23.86 1.98 1.59
CA CYS A 436 24.24 1.58 0.25
C CYS A 436 23.02 1.50 -0.64
N ASP A 437 23.11 2.25 -1.72
CA ASP A 437 22.20 2.27 -2.84
C ASP A 437 23.04 2.34 -4.12
N ASP A 438 22.42 2.07 -5.27
CA ASP A 438 23.10 2.12 -6.53
C ASP A 438 23.65 3.52 -6.88
N ASN A 439 23.13 4.60 -6.26
CA ASN A 439 23.56 5.98 -6.45
C ASN A 439 24.33 6.58 -5.27
N ARG A 440 24.33 5.95 -4.10
CA ARG A 440 24.92 6.53 -2.90
C ARG A 440 25.44 5.47 -1.93
N ILE A 441 26.67 5.66 -1.45
CA ILE A 441 27.28 4.76 -0.47
C ILE A 441 27.83 5.59 0.69
N LYS A 442 27.35 5.36 1.91
CA LYS A 442 27.87 5.99 3.12
C LYS A 442 28.66 4.99 3.93
N VAL A 443 29.87 5.36 4.29
CA VAL A 443 30.74 4.57 5.14
C VAL A 443 31.17 5.34 6.37
N ILE A 444 31.25 4.66 7.52
CA ILE A 444 31.53 5.25 8.83
C ILE A 444 32.72 4.59 9.51
N ARG A 445 33.45 5.38 10.29
CA ARG A 445 34.56 4.93 11.14
C ARG A 445 34.65 5.83 12.37
N GLU A 446 34.27 5.29 13.54
CA GLU A 446 34.11 6.06 14.77
C GLU A 446 33.16 7.25 14.53
N ASN A 447 33.62 8.49 14.77
CA ASN A 447 32.83 9.71 14.54
C ASN A 447 33.02 10.29 13.13
N HIS A 448 33.71 9.58 12.24
CA HIS A 448 33.99 10.04 10.88
C HIS A 448 33.12 9.33 9.86
N TYR A 449 32.81 10.03 8.78
CA TYR A 449 32.08 9.46 7.65
C TYR A 449 32.69 9.88 6.32
N ILE A 450 32.45 9.05 5.31
CA ILE A 450 32.60 9.39 3.89
C ILE A 450 31.30 9.01 3.21
N VAL A 451 30.70 9.95 2.48
CA VAL A 451 29.51 9.71 1.65
C VAL A 451 29.97 9.80 0.21
N PHE A 452 29.86 8.71 -0.53
CA PHE A 452 30.08 8.63 -1.95
C PHE A 452 28.74 8.83 -2.67
N GLU A 453 28.68 9.79 -3.58
CA GLU A 453 27.54 9.98 -4.48
C GLU A 453 27.99 9.65 -5.91
N LYS A 454 27.24 8.78 -6.57
CA LYS A 454 27.56 8.26 -7.89
C LYS A 454 27.45 9.38 -8.92
N GLU A 455 28.48 9.49 -9.74
CA GLU A 455 28.49 10.33 -10.92
C GLU A 455 28.73 9.44 -12.13
N CYS A 456 27.64 8.89 -12.65
CA CYS A 456 27.64 8.42 -14.02
C CYS A 456 27.50 9.63 -14.92
N TYR A 457 28.63 10.20 -15.34
CA TYR A 457 28.59 11.07 -16.50
C TYR A 457 28.26 10.18 -17.71
N ASN A 458 26.97 10.05 -18.02
CA ASN A 458 26.56 9.60 -19.33
C ASN A 458 26.46 10.83 -20.24
N PRO A 459 27.40 11.00 -21.18
CA PRO A 459 27.41 12.15 -22.09
C PRO A 459 26.17 12.22 -22.99
N PHE A 460 25.31 11.19 -22.97
CA PHE A 460 24.09 11.08 -23.76
C PHE A 460 22.81 11.41 -22.98
N ASP A 461 22.85 11.67 -21.67
CA ASP A 461 21.65 11.80 -20.82
C ASP A 461 20.72 12.97 -21.16
N CYS A 462 21.24 14.05 -21.76
CA CYS A 462 20.40 15.16 -22.17
C CYS A 462 19.58 14.84 -23.45
N PHE A 463 19.96 13.79 -24.19
CA PHE A 463 19.36 13.42 -25.48
C PHE A 463 18.18 12.46 -25.26
N GLU A 464 17.08 12.74 -25.94
CA GLU A 464 15.83 11.97 -25.86
C GLU A 464 15.14 11.94 -27.23
N ASN A 465 14.08 11.15 -27.36
CA ASN A 465 13.28 11.17 -28.58
C ASN A 465 12.53 12.50 -28.72
N ARG A 466 12.49 13.07 -29.93
CA ARG A 466 12.05 14.45 -30.16
C ARG A 466 11.13 14.61 -31.36
N ASP A 467 10.07 15.40 -31.19
CA ASP A 467 9.27 15.89 -32.31
C ASP A 467 9.68 17.33 -32.62
N VAL A 468 10.00 17.60 -33.89
CA VAL A 468 10.42 18.92 -34.38
C VAL A 468 9.29 19.44 -35.26
N VAL A 469 8.59 20.46 -34.77
CA VAL A 469 7.40 21.02 -35.41
C VAL A 469 7.72 22.35 -36.06
N ILE A 470 7.37 22.51 -37.34
CA ILE A 470 7.34 23.80 -38.03
C ILE A 470 5.91 24.11 -38.44
N CYS A 471 5.47 25.33 -38.18
CA CYS A 471 4.18 25.84 -38.60
C CYS A 471 4.26 26.41 -40.03
N GLU A 472 3.39 25.94 -40.93
CA GLU A 472 3.28 26.42 -42.32
C GLU A 472 2.13 27.44 -42.45
N ASP A 473 2.45 28.74 -42.42
CA ASP A 473 1.49 29.85 -42.55
C ASP A 473 1.27 30.22 -44.04
N GLY A 474 0.89 29.21 -44.82
CA GLY A 474 0.74 29.28 -46.28
C GLY A 474 -0.71 29.14 -46.72
N VAL A 475 -1.07 29.75 -47.86
CA VAL A 475 -2.43 29.64 -48.46
C VAL A 475 -2.71 28.22 -49.00
N GLU A 476 -1.67 27.39 -49.17
CA GLU A 476 -1.78 25.97 -49.53
C GLU A 476 -0.80 25.19 -48.64
N PHE A 477 -1.33 24.39 -47.71
CA PHE A 477 -0.54 23.46 -46.88
C PHE A 477 0.00 22.32 -47.75
N ASP A 478 1.31 22.31 -48.02
CA ASP A 478 1.97 21.22 -48.77
C ASP A 478 2.72 20.24 -47.86
N GLY A 479 2.89 20.59 -46.57
CA GLY A 479 3.52 19.76 -45.55
C GLY A 479 5.03 19.62 -45.74
N ILE A 480 5.66 20.54 -46.49
CA ILE A 480 7.09 20.57 -46.78
C ILE A 480 7.73 21.83 -46.18
N ALA A 481 8.65 21.63 -45.25
CA ALA A 481 9.44 22.68 -44.62
C ALA A 481 10.93 22.34 -44.60
N THR A 482 11.76 23.38 -44.44
CA THR A 482 13.20 23.20 -44.19
C THR A 482 13.48 23.35 -42.71
N PHE A 483 14.12 22.33 -42.14
CA PHE A 483 14.45 22.21 -40.72
C PHE A 483 15.95 22.44 -40.51
N ASN A 484 16.30 23.21 -39.49
CA ASN A 484 17.68 23.30 -39.01
C ASN A 484 17.91 22.19 -37.96
N LEU A 485 18.52 21.10 -38.39
CA LEU A 485 18.77 19.93 -37.55
C LEU A 485 19.76 20.19 -36.41
N ASN A 486 20.59 21.23 -36.50
CA ASN A 486 21.50 21.59 -35.40
C ASN A 486 20.74 22.14 -34.18
N GLU A 487 19.52 22.64 -34.36
CA GLU A 487 18.72 23.22 -33.27
C GLU A 487 17.95 22.16 -32.46
N VAL A 488 17.86 20.93 -32.97
CA VAL A 488 17.04 19.85 -32.36
C VAL A 488 17.46 19.52 -30.92
N TYR A 489 18.76 19.64 -30.63
CA TYR A 489 19.36 19.38 -29.32
C TYR A 489 20.26 20.56 -28.88
N ASP A 490 19.90 21.81 -29.21
CA ASP A 490 20.74 22.97 -28.85
C ASP A 490 20.83 23.18 -27.32
N GLU A 491 19.78 22.80 -26.57
CA GLU A 491 19.84 22.84 -25.09
C GLU A 491 20.74 21.76 -24.47
N CYS A 492 21.19 20.81 -25.28
CA CYS A 492 22.02 19.67 -24.93
C CYS A 492 23.53 19.96 -25.06
N SER A 493 23.91 21.24 -25.21
CA SER A 493 25.26 21.66 -25.63
C SER A 493 26.36 21.06 -24.76
N ASN A 494 27.10 20.13 -25.37
CA ASN A 494 28.23 19.42 -24.78
C ASN A 494 29.36 19.36 -25.82
N ASP A 495 30.49 20.00 -25.53
CA ASP A 495 31.61 20.11 -26.48
C ASP A 495 32.25 18.73 -26.82
N ASP A 496 31.93 17.69 -26.06
CA ASP A 496 32.48 16.35 -26.21
C ASP A 496 31.61 15.40 -27.06
N VAL A 497 30.51 15.85 -27.68
CA VAL A 497 29.66 14.97 -28.52
C VAL A 497 29.48 15.47 -29.95
N GLU A 498 29.40 14.54 -30.90
CA GLU A 498 29.12 14.77 -32.31
C GLU A 498 27.74 14.19 -32.65
N VAL A 499 26.82 15.02 -33.13
CA VAL A 499 25.43 14.66 -33.46
C VAL A 499 25.26 14.59 -34.98
N THR A 500 24.76 13.46 -35.49
CA THR A 500 24.42 13.27 -36.91
C THR A 500 23.02 12.69 -37.08
N PHE A 501 22.35 13.06 -38.18
CA PHE A 501 20.96 12.66 -38.47
C PHE A 501 20.91 11.75 -39.69
N HIS A 502 20.05 10.73 -39.67
CA HIS A 502 19.97 9.69 -40.70
C HIS A 502 18.51 9.32 -41.03
N LEU A 503 18.26 8.83 -42.24
CA LEU A 503 16.91 8.42 -42.71
C LEU A 503 16.55 6.97 -42.36
N SER A 504 17.47 6.21 -41.74
CA SER A 504 17.21 4.87 -41.25
C SER A 504 18.06 4.52 -40.04
N GLU A 505 17.52 3.64 -39.18
CA GLU A 505 18.22 3.12 -37.99
C GLU A 505 19.56 2.46 -38.35
N SER A 506 19.55 1.66 -39.43
CA SER A 506 20.76 1.00 -39.94
C SER A 506 21.83 2.00 -40.37
N GLU A 507 21.45 3.11 -40.99
CA GLU A 507 22.41 4.16 -41.36
C GLU A 507 22.96 4.88 -40.14
N ALA A 508 22.14 5.15 -39.12
CA ALA A 508 22.60 5.74 -37.85
C ALA A 508 23.58 4.83 -37.11
N HIS A 509 23.34 3.53 -37.03
CA HIS A 509 24.27 2.58 -36.40
C HIS A 509 25.61 2.45 -37.15
N ASN A 510 25.58 2.52 -38.48
CA ASN A 510 26.78 2.44 -39.31
C ASN A 510 27.46 3.81 -39.54
N ASN A 511 26.84 4.91 -39.10
CA ASN A 511 27.22 6.29 -39.40
C ASN A 511 27.34 6.57 -40.92
N ASP A 512 26.42 6.00 -41.71
CA ASP A 512 26.37 6.15 -43.16
C ASP A 512 25.35 7.24 -43.55
N ASN A 513 25.60 7.96 -44.65
CA ASN A 513 24.66 8.91 -45.25
C ASN A 513 24.08 9.98 -44.29
N ALA A 514 24.92 10.57 -43.43
CA ALA A 514 24.49 11.67 -42.56
C ALA A 514 23.86 12.82 -43.35
N LEU A 515 22.74 13.34 -42.84
CA LEU A 515 21.99 14.44 -43.43
C LEU A 515 22.71 15.79 -43.20
N PRO A 516 22.54 16.76 -44.13
CA PRO A 516 23.00 18.13 -43.90
C PRO A 516 22.23 18.80 -42.76
N SER A 517 22.82 19.83 -42.15
CA SER A 517 22.19 20.60 -41.07
C SER A 517 20.89 21.28 -41.49
N GLU A 518 20.80 21.74 -42.74
CA GLU A 518 19.57 22.25 -43.34
C GLU A 518 18.92 21.13 -44.14
N TYR A 519 17.80 20.59 -43.66
CA TYR A 519 17.13 19.45 -44.29
C TYR A 519 15.66 19.77 -44.59
N THR A 520 15.28 19.62 -45.86
CA THR A 520 13.88 19.71 -46.30
C THR A 520 13.26 18.31 -46.25
N ASN A 521 12.15 18.16 -45.52
CA ASN A 521 11.45 16.88 -45.45
C ASN A 521 10.85 16.48 -46.80
N THR A 522 10.63 15.17 -47.00
CA THR A 522 9.99 14.64 -48.22
C THR A 522 8.60 14.07 -47.98
N ASN A 523 8.23 13.90 -46.72
CA ASN A 523 6.91 13.50 -46.24
C ASN A 523 6.61 14.28 -44.96
N ASN A 524 5.34 14.59 -44.69
CA ASN A 524 4.93 15.09 -43.39
C ASN A 524 4.91 13.93 -42.38
N GLN A 525 5.44 14.15 -41.17
CA GLN A 525 5.92 13.12 -40.24
C GLN A 525 7.10 12.30 -40.80
N GLN A 526 8.22 12.96 -41.07
CA GLN A 526 9.44 12.32 -41.54
C GLN A 526 10.23 11.75 -40.35
N PRO A 527 10.36 10.42 -40.21
CA PRO A 527 11.20 9.83 -39.17
C PRO A 527 12.68 10.02 -39.50
N LEU A 528 13.46 10.34 -38.47
CA LEU A 528 14.91 10.44 -38.46
C LEU A 528 15.48 9.62 -37.30
N TRP A 529 16.69 9.11 -37.50
CA TRP A 529 17.50 8.47 -36.46
C TRP A 529 18.72 9.33 -36.18
N VAL A 530 18.89 9.72 -34.92
CA VAL A 530 19.93 10.65 -34.48
C VAL A 530 21.03 9.86 -33.81
N ARG A 531 22.23 9.87 -34.37
CA ARG A 531 23.41 9.26 -33.76
C ARG A 531 24.16 10.33 -32.97
N VAL A 532 24.35 10.10 -31.68
CA VAL A 532 25.19 10.94 -30.81
C VAL A 532 26.45 10.17 -30.48
N THR A 533 27.62 10.66 -30.90
CA THR A 533 28.92 9.98 -30.74
C THR A 533 29.80 10.77 -29.78
N LEU A 534 30.39 10.11 -28.79
CA LEU A 534 31.34 10.75 -27.87
C LEU A 534 32.69 10.97 -28.58
N ALA A 535 33.13 12.23 -28.65
CA ALA A 535 34.30 12.70 -29.38
C ALA A 535 35.57 11.92 -28.98
N GLY A 536 36.34 11.49 -29.98
CA GLY A 536 37.57 10.73 -29.76
C GLY A 536 37.37 9.26 -29.33
N THR A 537 36.13 8.76 -29.28
CA THR A 537 35.81 7.37 -28.92
C THR A 537 34.97 6.65 -29.99
N THR A 538 34.67 5.36 -29.78
CA THR A 538 33.71 4.59 -30.60
C THR A 538 32.35 4.45 -29.93
N ARG A 539 32.11 5.09 -28.78
CA ARG A 539 30.84 5.03 -28.05
C ARG A 539 29.83 5.95 -28.71
N TYR A 540 28.62 5.45 -28.90
CA TYR A 540 27.51 6.21 -29.46
C TYR A 540 26.18 5.66 -28.98
N GLU A 541 25.15 6.49 -29.02
CA GLU A 541 23.74 6.12 -28.85
C GLU A 541 22.91 6.62 -30.03
N VAL A 542 21.75 5.99 -30.25
CA VAL A 542 20.82 6.32 -31.34
C VAL A 542 19.47 6.67 -30.75
N PHE A 543 18.98 7.87 -31.08
CA PHE A 543 17.67 8.40 -30.69
C PHE A 543 16.77 8.51 -31.91
N PHE A 544 15.49 8.73 -31.66
CA PHE A 544 14.48 8.89 -32.69
C PHE A 544 13.94 10.33 -32.72
N ALA A 545 13.85 10.91 -33.91
CA ALA A 545 13.22 12.22 -34.09
C ALA A 545 12.19 12.21 -35.22
N VAL A 546 11.12 12.98 -35.10
CA VAL A 546 10.12 13.15 -36.15
C VAL A 546 10.06 14.60 -36.59
N LEU A 547 10.27 14.86 -37.88
CA LEU A 547 10.01 16.18 -38.45
C LEU A 547 8.54 16.26 -38.86
N TYR A 548 7.83 17.22 -38.29
CA TYR A 548 6.41 17.44 -38.52
C TYR A 548 6.16 18.87 -38.98
N VAL A 549 5.34 19.03 -40.02
CA VAL A 549 4.86 20.32 -40.47
C VAL A 549 3.38 20.38 -40.13
N GLU A 550 2.99 21.36 -39.32
CA GLU A 550 1.60 21.60 -38.96
C GLU A 550 1.02 22.75 -39.78
N ASP A 551 -0.26 22.62 -40.14
CA ASP A 551 -1.00 23.67 -40.81
C ASP A 551 -1.40 24.71 -39.76
N CYS A 552 -0.76 25.88 -39.82
CA CYS A 552 -1.11 27.02 -38.99
C CYS A 552 -1.80 28.12 -39.81
N SER A 553 -2.25 27.80 -41.03
CA SER A 553 -3.11 28.69 -41.79
C SER A 553 -4.51 28.67 -41.17
N ASP A 554 -4.70 29.52 -40.16
CA ASP A 554 -5.98 29.73 -39.48
C ASP A 554 -7.00 30.36 -40.44
N ASP A 555 -7.63 29.57 -41.30
CA ASP A 555 -8.86 29.97 -41.99
C ASP A 555 -9.98 30.00 -40.95
N CYS A 556 -10.03 31.08 -40.15
CA CYS A 556 -11.09 31.35 -39.19
C CYS A 556 -12.44 31.41 -39.92
N THR A 557 -13.19 30.30 -39.93
CA THR A 557 -14.52 30.29 -40.53
C THR A 557 -15.56 30.83 -39.55
N GLU A 558 -16.64 31.43 -40.06
CA GLU A 558 -17.73 31.95 -39.22
C GLU A 558 -18.32 30.85 -38.32
N GLU A 559 -18.43 29.63 -38.85
CA GLU A 559 -18.92 28.46 -38.11
C GLU A 559 -18.00 28.06 -36.95
N MET A 560 -16.68 28.13 -37.13
CA MET A 560 -15.71 27.85 -36.06
C MET A 560 -15.79 28.89 -34.94
N ILE A 561 -15.79 30.18 -35.30
CA ILE A 561 -15.87 31.27 -34.31
C ILE A 561 -17.17 31.19 -33.51
N ASP A 562 -18.28 30.93 -34.19
CA ASP A 562 -19.56 30.74 -33.52
C ASP A 562 -19.50 29.58 -32.52
N SER A 563 -18.90 28.45 -32.91
CA SER A 563 -18.76 27.28 -32.02
C SER A 563 -17.95 27.60 -30.76
N TYR A 564 -16.85 28.33 -30.89
CA TYR A 564 -15.97 28.66 -29.76
C TYR A 564 -16.59 29.67 -28.81
N LEU A 565 -17.30 30.67 -29.35
CA LEU A 565 -17.97 31.69 -28.55
C LEU A 565 -19.07 31.09 -27.67
N VAL A 566 -19.87 30.16 -28.20
CA VAL A 566 -21.07 29.62 -27.53
C VAL A 566 -20.86 28.30 -26.80
N GLU A 567 -19.61 27.86 -26.64
CA GLU A 567 -19.27 26.59 -26.01
C GLU A 567 -19.89 26.49 -24.59
N ALA A 568 -20.50 25.34 -24.29
CA ALA A 568 -21.23 25.16 -23.06
C ALA A 568 -20.29 25.16 -21.85
N ASN A 569 -20.73 25.77 -20.73
CA ASN A 569 -19.96 25.92 -19.49
C ASN A 569 -18.65 26.74 -19.62
N CYS A 570 -18.44 27.42 -20.75
CA CYS A 570 -17.30 28.30 -20.96
C CYS A 570 -17.71 29.77 -20.93
N HIS A 571 -16.75 30.62 -20.61
CA HIS A 571 -16.84 32.07 -20.73
C HIS A 571 -15.52 32.62 -21.26
N TRP A 572 -15.56 33.86 -21.72
CA TRP A 572 -14.39 34.55 -22.26
C TRP A 572 -13.98 35.68 -21.34
N VAL A 573 -12.69 35.77 -21.05
CA VAL A 573 -12.09 36.82 -20.23
C VAL A 573 -11.31 37.77 -21.15
N PRO A 574 -11.63 39.08 -21.17
CA PRO A 574 -10.86 40.05 -21.92
C PRO A 574 -9.57 40.37 -21.19
N VAL A 575 -8.52 39.60 -21.49
CA VAL A 575 -7.22 39.68 -20.82
C VAL A 575 -6.41 40.92 -21.20
N ALA A 576 -6.68 41.51 -22.36
CA ALA A 576 -6.11 42.80 -22.76
C ALA A 576 -7.00 43.54 -23.77
N ILE A 577 -7.19 44.85 -23.58
CA ILE A 577 -7.71 45.75 -24.61
C ILE A 577 -6.80 46.97 -24.75
N ASN A 578 -6.17 47.14 -25.92
CA ASN A 578 -5.16 48.18 -26.18
C ASN A 578 -4.09 48.26 -25.06
N SER A 579 -3.58 47.08 -24.67
CA SER A 579 -2.60 46.88 -23.58
C SER A 579 -3.09 47.23 -22.16
N SER A 580 -4.38 47.51 -21.95
CA SER A 580 -4.98 47.59 -20.62
C SER A 580 -5.61 46.27 -20.22
N ASN A 581 -5.48 45.89 -18.94
CA ASN A 581 -6.07 44.69 -18.34
C ASN A 581 -7.21 45.04 -17.36
N ASP A 582 -7.79 46.24 -17.47
CA ASP A 582 -8.83 46.74 -16.56
C ASP A 582 -10.09 45.84 -16.52
N PHE A 583 -10.25 44.92 -17.48
CA PHE A 583 -11.42 44.07 -17.63
C PHE A 583 -11.16 42.57 -17.34
N ASN A 584 -9.97 42.17 -16.89
CA ASN A 584 -9.63 40.75 -16.63
C ASN A 584 -10.44 40.10 -15.50
N GLY A 585 -11.22 40.86 -14.74
CA GLY A 585 -12.10 40.34 -13.67
C GLY A 585 -13.57 40.22 -14.08
N TYR A 586 -13.86 40.18 -15.37
CA TYR A 586 -15.22 40.08 -15.92
C TYR A 586 -15.34 38.94 -16.92
N ASP A 587 -16.45 38.21 -16.81
CA ASP A 587 -16.70 36.99 -17.56
C ASP A 587 -17.72 37.26 -18.66
N PHE A 588 -17.35 37.06 -19.92
CA PHE A 588 -18.20 37.30 -21.09
C PHE A 588 -18.82 35.97 -21.55
N TYR A 589 -20.13 35.85 -21.41
CA TYR A 589 -20.91 34.69 -21.86
C TYR A 589 -21.63 35.04 -23.15
N PHE A 590 -21.17 34.49 -24.27
CA PHE A 590 -21.82 34.59 -25.57
C PHE A 590 -22.85 33.48 -25.70
N ASN A 591 -24.14 33.83 -25.69
CA ASN A 591 -25.22 32.84 -25.72
C ASN A 591 -25.70 32.58 -27.14
N ALA A 592 -26.16 31.35 -27.40
CA ALA A 592 -26.68 30.92 -28.71
C ALA A 592 -27.88 31.74 -29.23
N ASN A 593 -28.57 32.48 -28.37
CA ASN A 593 -29.63 33.41 -28.75
C ASN A 593 -29.13 34.82 -29.10
N GLN A 594 -27.82 35.00 -29.26
CA GLN A 594 -27.13 36.26 -29.55
C GLN A 594 -27.14 37.29 -28.40
N ASP A 595 -27.51 36.88 -27.19
CA ASP A 595 -27.33 37.69 -25.99
C ASP A 595 -25.89 37.55 -25.48
N LEU A 596 -25.26 38.67 -25.13
CA LEU A 596 -23.99 38.72 -24.43
C LEU A 596 -24.26 39.07 -22.96
N VAL A 597 -23.86 38.20 -22.03
CA VAL A 597 -23.98 38.46 -20.59
C VAL A 597 -22.58 38.63 -20.00
N ILE A 598 -22.32 39.75 -19.36
CA ILE A 598 -21.06 40.04 -18.68
C ILE A 598 -21.28 39.95 -17.17
N LYS A 599 -20.51 39.11 -16.48
CA LYS A 599 -20.57 38.97 -15.02
C LYS A 599 -19.34 39.57 -14.35
N ASP A 600 -19.54 40.25 -13.23
CA ASP A 600 -18.45 40.62 -12.34
C ASP A 600 -18.21 39.52 -11.27
N SER A 601 -17.12 39.64 -10.52
CA SER A 601 -16.78 38.75 -9.39
C SER A 601 -17.85 38.66 -8.29
N ASN A 602 -18.84 39.57 -8.25
CA ASN A 602 -19.95 39.54 -7.31
C ASN A 602 -21.24 38.97 -7.93
N GLY A 603 -21.19 38.50 -9.18
CA GLY A 603 -22.33 37.96 -9.92
C GLY A 603 -23.30 39.01 -10.46
N ASN A 604 -22.93 40.30 -10.50
CA ASN A 604 -23.75 41.32 -11.15
C ASN A 604 -23.66 41.17 -12.67
N GLU A 605 -24.82 41.18 -13.32
CA GLU A 605 -24.92 40.99 -14.77
C GLU A 605 -25.12 42.32 -15.51
N THR A 606 -24.36 42.52 -16.57
CA THR A 606 -24.64 43.51 -17.62
C THR A 606 -24.90 42.78 -18.93
N VAL A 607 -25.94 43.18 -19.65
CA VAL A 607 -26.36 42.51 -20.89
C VAL A 607 -26.08 43.38 -22.11
N GLY A 608 -25.78 42.72 -23.22
CA GLY A 608 -25.67 43.29 -24.56
C GLY A 608 -26.02 42.23 -25.60
N THR A 609 -25.60 42.47 -26.84
CA THR A 609 -25.87 41.58 -27.98
C THR A 609 -24.61 41.35 -28.79
N TRP A 610 -24.48 40.17 -29.39
CA TRP A 610 -23.35 39.82 -30.26
C TRP A 610 -23.81 39.14 -31.56
N SER A 611 -23.00 39.22 -32.61
CA SER A 611 -23.20 38.45 -33.84
C SER A 611 -21.88 38.26 -34.60
N THR A 612 -21.78 37.21 -35.40
CA THR A 612 -20.68 37.00 -36.35
C THR A 612 -21.13 37.26 -37.79
N ASN A 613 -20.15 37.50 -38.67
CA ASN A 613 -20.36 37.55 -40.11
C ASN A 613 -19.04 37.26 -40.84
N ALA A 614 -19.06 36.43 -41.88
CA ALA A 614 -17.97 36.29 -42.83
C ALA A 614 -17.70 37.65 -43.52
N GLY A 615 -16.65 38.36 -43.08
CA GLY A 615 -16.28 39.66 -43.61
C GLY A 615 -16.00 39.62 -45.11
N THR A 616 -16.18 40.73 -45.82
CA THR A 616 -15.93 40.83 -47.27
C THR A 616 -14.42 40.93 -47.58
N GLY A 617 -13.63 39.93 -47.17
CA GLY A 617 -12.23 39.74 -47.56
C GLY A 617 -11.16 40.03 -46.50
N THR A 618 -11.48 40.07 -45.21
CA THR A 618 -10.51 40.38 -44.11
C THR A 618 -10.63 39.45 -42.88
N GLY A 619 -11.29 38.29 -42.98
CA GLY A 619 -11.58 37.40 -41.85
C GLY A 619 -13.02 37.53 -41.31
N VAL A 620 -13.35 36.74 -40.28
CA VAL A 620 -14.66 36.79 -39.58
C VAL A 620 -14.72 38.04 -38.71
N VAL A 621 -15.91 38.65 -38.65
CA VAL A 621 -16.16 39.83 -37.80
C VAL A 621 -17.11 39.45 -36.66
N ILE A 622 -16.71 39.73 -35.42
CA ILE A 622 -17.56 39.66 -34.22
C ILE A 622 -18.07 41.07 -33.92
N SER A 623 -19.37 41.31 -34.11
CA SER A 623 -20.04 42.57 -33.74
C SER A 623 -20.57 42.47 -32.33
N ILE A 624 -20.08 43.30 -31.42
CA ILE A 624 -20.58 43.43 -30.05
C ILE A 624 -21.30 44.78 -29.92
N SER A 625 -22.49 44.80 -29.33
CA SER A 625 -23.27 46.03 -29.19
C SER A 625 -24.24 46.02 -28.02
N GLN A 626 -24.83 47.18 -27.72
CA GLN A 626 -25.87 47.38 -26.71
C GLN A 626 -25.45 47.12 -25.26
N ILE A 627 -24.15 47.03 -24.97
CA ILE A 627 -23.66 46.92 -23.60
C ILE A 627 -23.58 48.30 -22.97
N ALA A 628 -24.12 48.46 -21.76
CA ALA A 628 -24.05 49.72 -21.01
C ALA A 628 -22.67 49.96 -20.37
N ALA A 629 -22.42 51.22 -19.96
CA ALA A 629 -21.24 51.58 -19.16
C ALA A 629 -21.08 50.67 -17.91
N PRO A 630 -19.85 50.20 -17.59
CA PRO A 630 -18.55 50.66 -18.11
C PRO A 630 -18.04 49.96 -19.39
N PHE A 631 -18.78 49.03 -19.97
CA PHE A 631 -18.30 48.16 -21.07
C PHE A 631 -18.51 48.72 -22.48
N GLU A 632 -18.86 50.00 -22.61
CA GLU A 632 -18.98 50.69 -23.90
C GLU A 632 -17.76 50.53 -24.84
N PRO A 633 -16.50 50.41 -24.37
CA PRO A 633 -15.36 50.16 -25.25
C PRO A 633 -15.47 48.90 -26.12
N PHE A 634 -16.27 47.91 -25.71
CA PHE A 634 -16.49 46.67 -26.44
C PHE A 634 -17.54 46.79 -27.54
N ASN A 635 -18.38 47.84 -27.55
CA ASN A 635 -19.45 48.06 -28.54
C ASN A 635 -18.89 48.41 -29.94
N LYS A 636 -18.30 47.43 -30.63
CA LYS A 636 -17.55 47.57 -31.89
C LYS A 636 -17.68 46.32 -32.78
N ASP A 637 -17.26 46.47 -34.03
CA ASP A 637 -17.06 45.37 -34.98
C ASP A 637 -15.59 44.92 -34.93
N TRP A 638 -15.34 43.72 -34.45
CA TRP A 638 -14.01 43.16 -34.20
C TRP A 638 -13.64 42.15 -35.28
N VAL A 639 -12.56 42.40 -36.03
CA VAL A 639 -12.02 41.45 -37.00
C VAL A 639 -11.19 40.41 -36.25
N VAL A 640 -11.50 39.12 -36.43
CA VAL A 640 -10.72 38.01 -35.88
C VAL A 640 -9.44 37.85 -36.69
N VAL A 641 -8.28 37.96 -36.03
CA VAL A 641 -6.96 37.82 -36.66
C VAL A 641 -6.20 36.58 -36.17
N GLU A 642 -6.62 35.98 -35.05
CA GLU A 642 -6.16 34.69 -34.52
C GLU A 642 -7.38 34.03 -33.86
N CYS A 643 -7.67 32.76 -34.18
CA CYS A 643 -8.90 32.08 -33.77
C CYS A 643 -8.69 30.75 -33.04
N GLY A 644 -7.74 30.72 -32.11
CA GLY A 644 -7.57 29.57 -31.23
C GLY A 644 -8.82 29.28 -30.41
N ALA A 645 -9.08 27.98 -30.17
CA ALA A 645 -10.20 27.55 -29.35
C ALA A 645 -10.16 28.14 -27.93
N GLU A 646 -8.96 28.32 -27.37
CA GLU A 646 -8.77 28.88 -26.01
C GLU A 646 -8.38 30.36 -25.99
N ARG A 647 -8.06 30.95 -27.15
CA ARG A 647 -7.56 32.32 -27.22
C ARG A 647 -7.85 32.93 -28.58
N MET A 648 -8.42 34.12 -28.59
CA MET A 648 -8.63 34.89 -29.82
C MET A 648 -8.03 36.28 -29.73
N ILE A 649 -7.43 36.72 -30.85
CA ILE A 649 -7.04 38.11 -31.05
C ILE A 649 -8.03 38.78 -32.01
N LEU A 650 -8.56 39.90 -31.55
CA LEU A 650 -9.60 40.69 -32.18
C LEU A 650 -9.09 42.10 -32.45
N VAL A 651 -9.31 42.64 -33.65
CA VAL A 651 -8.84 43.98 -34.03
C VAL A 651 -9.97 44.85 -34.54
N ASN A 652 -10.07 46.07 -34.01
CA ASN A 652 -10.93 47.13 -34.53
C ASN A 652 -10.08 48.41 -34.73
N ASP A 653 -9.84 48.77 -36.00
CA ASP A 653 -8.90 49.83 -36.40
C ASP A 653 -7.49 49.65 -35.81
N ASN A 654 -7.13 50.42 -34.76
CA ASN A 654 -5.86 50.32 -34.03
C ASN A 654 -6.04 49.80 -32.60
N VAL A 655 -7.20 49.24 -32.28
CA VAL A 655 -7.50 48.68 -30.96
C VAL A 655 -7.46 47.17 -31.08
N GLU A 656 -6.53 46.57 -30.36
CA GLU A 656 -6.41 45.12 -30.18
C GLU A 656 -7.18 44.71 -28.92
N LEU A 657 -7.90 43.61 -29.01
CA LEU A 657 -8.58 42.93 -27.91
C LEU A 657 -8.13 41.47 -27.92
N ILE A 658 -7.61 41.02 -26.79
CA ILE A 658 -7.24 39.62 -26.56
C ILE A 658 -8.26 39.07 -25.57
N ILE A 659 -8.90 37.97 -25.94
CA ILE A 659 -9.82 37.22 -25.09
C ILE A 659 -9.31 35.79 -24.94
N GLU A 660 -9.38 35.28 -23.72
CA GLU A 660 -9.03 33.90 -23.38
C GLU A 660 -10.26 33.18 -22.84
N ARG A 661 -10.42 31.91 -23.19
CA ARG A 661 -11.56 31.11 -22.79
C ARG A 661 -11.26 30.38 -21.49
N GLU A 662 -12.21 30.39 -20.58
CA GLU A 662 -12.18 29.62 -19.34
C GLU A 662 -13.45 28.78 -19.22
N CYS A 663 -13.29 27.48 -19.04
CA CYS A 663 -14.39 26.52 -18.91
C CYS A 663 -14.45 25.96 -17.49
N LEU A 664 -15.68 25.86 -16.95
CA LEU A 664 -15.97 25.36 -15.59
C LEU A 664 -16.12 23.85 -15.51
#